data_AF-A0A0D6QDV0-F1
#
_entry.id   AF-A0A0D6QDV0-F1
#
_cell.length_a   1.000
_cell.length_b   1.000
_cell.length_c   1.000
_cell.angle_alpha   90.00
_cell.angle_beta   90.00
_cell.angle_gamma   90.00
#
_symmetry.space_group_name_H-M   'P 1'
#
loop_
_entity.id
_entity.type
_entity.pdbx_description
1 polymer ?
#
loop_
_entity_poly.entity_id
_entity_poly.type
_entity_poly.pdbx_seq_one_letter_code
_entity_poly.pdbx_strand_id
1 'polypeptide(L)'
;MTRHVSALAIAVLLLAGCSGNDGTPGPAGVQGPEGPQGTGGTPAVDRGSIQGSIKTAAGAGVAGVTVETSPATATATSDDQGAFVLTDLPVGAYTVSATKSGYVTSTVAAVGVVGGAKSQVTLTLEPSASAPSTITGWVRRPSGGPLAGAVVTVQGQTSTATSAADGSFTLTNVSPGFVYLLAKAPVGFLDGGDRQSHYVAAGATLSDVTVTLSGRPADTATYLGEKMCTLCHQDVAASQHLAAHYHFVTPGTSRMVKIEMWPAVGQTLDPHVQAVDPIEGKAFVPVYMCQNTPGAYAMKFAGTPDCMVNDGTLIPVAATIGGEGDGGVDNRPNFGVYKQRYLTKPKDVPYAVNHWAVQYTTEADRDRDFLILPVYLVQDGNTNPAYGAVSPKFYKIYPDKWLKQERTTGRLCSSCHNTGLQITFTGPASLLTSYDYKDINITCERCHGPASGHLAGGNPRDQIIIPRYLTSHAAQQVCAQCHSAHSGSSKNPDGAFKMPFQADNMDTLGNGVFVPGVYELSDFIKGFQQPLLDGGGVETWPDRIHTKAHDQEYPMLTASKHSNNSYERLACFDCHDPHSTYYGPPKFGMGEYELRNPRMKDNTLCLGCHATHGPFASVAQSDVAAMHSANDGVTLSGASTTFTADQVTAARITVAMAVGEHMQQRASMGMATYSPTNDASPVGRCTSCHMPKTGKKNDISDVTQWHLGLDAMGQVAITEGNAASHVFDIVWPSQSGALKLASGGSDLDIMPNSCSKCHAGARLSGD
;
A
#
# COMPACT_ATOMS: atom_id res chain seq x y z
N MET A 1 -26.75 25.87 -20.11
CA MET A 1 -26.43 26.88 -21.15
C MET A 1 -25.50 26.22 -22.15
N THR A 2 -25.93 26.17 -23.43
CA THR A 2 -25.15 26.11 -24.71
C THR A 2 -23.83 25.33 -24.78
N ARG A 3 -23.47 24.55 -25.80
CA ARG A 3 -23.94 24.20 -27.16
C ARG A 3 -22.93 23.13 -27.64
N HIS A 4 -23.36 22.18 -28.49
CA HIS A 4 -22.70 21.75 -29.73
C HIS A 4 -23.20 20.36 -30.16
N VAL A 5 -24.05 20.37 -31.19
CA VAL A 5 -24.43 19.23 -32.02
C VAL A 5 -23.92 19.54 -33.42
N SER A 6 -23.18 18.60 -34.01
CA SER A 6 -22.79 18.57 -35.43
C SER A 6 -23.45 17.32 -36.03
N ALA A 7 -24.52 17.45 -36.82
CA ALA A 7 -24.54 17.68 -38.27
C ALA A 7 -24.06 16.46 -39.09
N LEU A 8 -25.02 15.73 -39.67
CA LEU A 8 -24.83 14.95 -40.89
C LEU A 8 -26.04 15.20 -41.82
N ALA A 9 -25.73 15.69 -43.01
CA ALA A 9 -26.67 16.25 -43.98
C ALA A 9 -27.29 15.17 -44.88
N ILE A 10 -28.59 15.29 -45.11
CA ILE A 10 -29.37 14.54 -46.10
C ILE A 10 -29.41 15.37 -47.39
N ALA A 11 -28.96 14.78 -48.50
CA ALA A 11 -29.08 15.36 -49.83
C ALA A 11 -30.47 15.03 -50.42
N VAL A 12 -31.32 16.05 -50.51
CA VAL A 12 -32.57 16.05 -51.28
C VAL A 12 -32.29 16.76 -52.60
N LEU A 13 -32.33 16.05 -53.72
CA LEU A 13 -32.32 16.65 -55.05
C LEU A 13 -33.75 16.97 -55.50
N LEU A 14 -34.03 18.26 -55.68
CA LEU A 14 -35.19 18.78 -56.40
C LEU A 14 -35.06 18.49 -57.91
N LEU A 15 -36.14 18.01 -58.52
CA LEU A 15 -36.37 18.16 -59.96
C LEU A 15 -37.62 19.03 -60.15
N ALA A 16 -37.38 20.16 -60.81
CA ALA A 16 -38.37 21.17 -61.16
C ALA A 16 -39.40 20.63 -62.16
N GLY A 17 -40.66 20.93 -61.90
CA GLY A 17 -41.75 20.71 -62.84
C GLY A 17 -41.70 21.70 -63.99
N CYS A 18 -41.79 21.18 -65.22
CA CYS A 18 -42.26 21.93 -66.37
C CYS A 18 -43.71 21.51 -66.63
N SER A 19 -44.65 22.45 -66.45
CA SER A 19 -46.03 22.33 -66.87
C SER A 19 -46.14 22.68 -68.37
N GLY A 20 -46.36 21.68 -69.22
CA GLY A 20 -46.76 21.84 -70.62
C GLY A 20 -47.98 20.97 -70.89
N ASN A 21 -49.03 21.56 -71.47
CA ASN A 21 -50.24 20.85 -71.87
C ASN A 21 -49.98 20.08 -73.17
N ASP A 22 -49.95 18.75 -73.10
CA ASP A 22 -50.00 17.92 -74.30
C ASP A 22 -51.47 17.73 -74.74
N GLY A 23 -51.74 18.08 -75.99
CA GLY A 23 -53.08 18.07 -76.59
C GLY A 23 -53.73 16.68 -76.69
N THR A 24 -55.02 16.68 -77.04
CA THR A 24 -55.84 15.47 -77.23
C THR A 24 -55.15 14.45 -78.16
N PRO A 25 -55.12 13.14 -77.80
CA PRO A 25 -54.57 12.10 -78.66
C PRO A 25 -55.23 12.09 -80.05
N GLY A 26 -54.41 12.00 -81.11
CA GLY A 26 -54.89 11.71 -82.46
C GLY A 26 -55.43 10.27 -82.56
N PRO A 27 -56.27 9.97 -83.56
CA PRO A 27 -56.87 8.64 -83.72
C PRO A 27 -55.80 7.56 -83.93
N ALA A 28 -56.08 6.36 -83.40
CA ALA A 28 -55.18 5.21 -83.44
C ALA A 28 -54.78 4.83 -84.87
N GLY A 29 -53.47 4.64 -85.09
CA GLY A 29 -52.95 4.05 -86.32
C GLY A 29 -53.35 2.57 -86.45
N VAL A 30 -53.46 2.10 -87.69
CA VAL A 30 -53.79 0.69 -88.01
C VAL A 30 -52.79 -0.29 -87.38
N GLN A 31 -53.33 -1.31 -86.71
CA GLN A 31 -52.60 -2.39 -86.06
C GLN A 31 -51.78 -3.19 -87.08
N GLY A 32 -50.47 -3.27 -86.89
CA GLY A 32 -49.59 -4.16 -87.65
C GLY A 32 -49.85 -5.65 -87.33
N PRO A 33 -49.48 -6.59 -88.21
CA PRO A 33 -49.72 -8.00 -88.01
C PRO A 33 -48.99 -8.53 -86.76
N GLU A 34 -49.64 -9.49 -86.10
CA GLU A 34 -49.17 -10.17 -84.88
C GLU A 34 -47.83 -10.87 -85.13
N GLY A 35 -46.84 -10.61 -84.27
CA GLY A 35 -45.55 -11.31 -84.31
C GLY A 35 -45.69 -12.76 -83.85
N PRO A 36 -44.79 -13.67 -84.26
CA PRO A 36 -44.90 -15.08 -83.91
C PRO A 36 -44.87 -15.29 -82.39
N GLN A 37 -45.75 -16.17 -81.91
CA GLN A 37 -45.83 -16.59 -80.50
C GLN A 37 -44.48 -17.15 -80.04
N GLY A 38 -43.84 -16.50 -79.07
CA GLY A 38 -42.64 -17.01 -78.42
C GLY A 38 -42.94 -18.29 -77.65
N THR A 39 -41.98 -19.23 -77.64
CA THR A 39 -42.04 -20.45 -76.83
C THR A 39 -42.32 -20.09 -75.37
N GLY A 40 -43.30 -20.76 -74.74
CA GLY A 40 -43.68 -20.52 -73.36
C GLY A 40 -42.46 -20.41 -72.44
N GLY A 41 -42.27 -19.23 -71.85
CA GLY A 41 -41.21 -19.03 -70.87
C GLY A 41 -41.40 -19.95 -69.68
N THR A 42 -40.31 -20.43 -69.10
CA THR A 42 -40.33 -21.08 -67.79
C THR A 42 -41.03 -20.17 -66.78
N PRO A 43 -41.88 -20.70 -65.86
CA PRO A 43 -42.50 -19.90 -64.81
C PRO A 43 -41.46 -19.03 -64.10
N ALA A 44 -41.76 -17.76 -63.88
CA ALA A 44 -40.88 -16.88 -63.14
C ALA A 44 -40.68 -17.47 -61.74
N VAL A 45 -39.43 -17.78 -61.37
CA VAL A 45 -39.10 -18.16 -60.00
C VAL A 45 -39.18 -16.88 -59.17
N ASP A 46 -40.26 -16.70 -58.42
CA ASP A 46 -40.55 -15.49 -57.65
C ASP A 46 -40.17 -15.64 -56.17
N ARG A 47 -39.54 -16.76 -55.80
CA ARG A 47 -39.08 -17.05 -54.45
C ARG A 47 -37.63 -17.50 -54.39
N GLY A 48 -36.94 -17.15 -53.32
CA GLY A 48 -35.56 -17.53 -53.02
C GLY A 48 -35.40 -17.91 -51.55
N SER A 49 -34.15 -17.90 -51.07
CA SER A 49 -33.84 -18.17 -49.66
C SER A 49 -32.68 -17.30 -49.17
N ILE A 50 -32.63 -17.07 -47.86
CA ILE A 50 -31.48 -16.46 -47.17
C ILE A 50 -30.81 -17.56 -46.35
N GLN A 51 -29.52 -17.78 -46.59
CA GLN A 51 -28.68 -18.63 -45.77
C GLN A 51 -27.68 -17.74 -45.04
N GLY A 52 -27.39 -18.04 -43.79
CA GLY A 52 -26.46 -17.22 -43.04
C GLY A 52 -25.81 -17.90 -41.87
N SER A 53 -24.92 -17.15 -41.24
CA SER A 53 -24.27 -17.55 -40.00
C SER A 53 -24.38 -16.43 -38.96
N ILE A 54 -24.59 -16.82 -37.71
CA ILE A 54 -24.56 -15.94 -36.55
C ILE A 54 -23.25 -16.17 -35.81
N LYS A 55 -22.47 -15.12 -35.61
CA LYS A 55 -21.16 -15.17 -34.95
C LYS A 55 -21.06 -14.18 -33.79
N THR A 56 -20.17 -14.43 -32.85
CA THR A 56 -19.70 -13.40 -31.89
C THR A 56 -18.65 -12.49 -32.54
N ALA A 57 -18.27 -11.38 -31.90
CA ALA A 57 -17.10 -10.57 -32.30
C ALA A 57 -15.83 -11.40 -32.49
N ALA A 58 -15.63 -12.43 -31.65
CA ALA A 58 -14.50 -13.35 -31.71
C ALA A 58 -14.61 -14.43 -32.80
N GLY A 59 -15.68 -14.41 -33.61
CA GLY A 59 -15.87 -15.31 -34.76
C GLY A 59 -16.51 -16.67 -34.46
N ALA A 60 -16.76 -17.02 -33.19
CA ALA A 60 -17.45 -18.26 -32.82
C ALA A 60 -18.93 -18.25 -33.22
N GLY A 61 -19.45 -19.39 -33.70
CA GLY A 61 -20.87 -19.56 -34.05
C GLY A 61 -21.78 -19.53 -32.83
N VAL A 62 -22.97 -18.93 -32.96
CA VAL A 62 -23.94 -18.81 -31.85
C VAL A 62 -25.19 -19.61 -32.15
N ALA A 63 -25.41 -20.69 -31.38
CA ALA A 63 -26.57 -21.58 -31.50
C ALA A 63 -27.85 -21.02 -30.85
N GLY A 64 -29.02 -21.46 -31.30
CA GLY A 64 -30.30 -21.14 -30.68
C GLY A 64 -30.73 -19.68 -30.81
N VAL A 65 -30.26 -18.97 -31.83
CA VAL A 65 -30.60 -17.58 -32.10
C VAL A 65 -31.84 -17.53 -32.98
N THR A 66 -32.87 -16.78 -32.58
CA THR A 66 -34.05 -16.56 -33.41
C THR A 66 -33.71 -15.53 -34.49
N VAL A 67 -33.89 -15.89 -35.75
CA VAL A 67 -33.65 -15.02 -36.91
C VAL A 67 -34.97 -14.76 -37.63
N GLU A 68 -35.32 -13.49 -37.82
CA GLU A 68 -36.57 -13.05 -38.44
C GLU A 68 -36.32 -12.03 -39.54
N THR A 69 -37.20 -11.98 -40.54
CA THR A 69 -37.16 -10.96 -41.60
C THR A 69 -38.12 -9.80 -41.32
N SER A 70 -37.85 -8.62 -41.88
CA SER A 70 -38.81 -7.53 -42.03
C SER A 70 -38.88 -7.14 -43.51
N PRO A 71 -40.03 -7.28 -44.20
CA PRO A 71 -41.33 -7.76 -43.68
C PRO A 71 -41.29 -9.19 -43.10
N ALA A 72 -42.09 -9.46 -42.07
CA ALA A 72 -42.14 -10.73 -41.35
C ALA A 72 -42.73 -11.84 -42.23
N THR A 73 -41.87 -12.59 -42.90
CA THR A 73 -42.24 -13.63 -43.87
C THR A 73 -41.66 -14.99 -43.52
N ALA A 74 -40.53 -15.04 -42.82
CA ALA A 74 -39.95 -16.27 -42.30
C ALA A 74 -39.24 -16.05 -40.96
N THR A 75 -39.12 -17.13 -40.19
CA THR A 75 -38.31 -17.22 -38.97
C THR A 75 -37.47 -18.50 -39.01
N ALA A 76 -36.28 -18.48 -38.43
CA ALA A 76 -35.39 -19.62 -38.29
C ALA A 76 -34.67 -19.59 -36.94
N THR A 77 -34.09 -20.73 -36.55
CA THR A 77 -33.21 -20.80 -35.38
C THR A 77 -31.84 -21.30 -35.83
N SER A 78 -30.78 -20.65 -35.35
CA SER A 78 -29.41 -21.08 -35.67
C SER A 78 -29.04 -22.41 -35.01
N ASP A 79 -28.25 -23.23 -35.72
CA ASP A 79 -27.71 -24.50 -35.22
C ASP A 79 -26.45 -24.32 -34.35
N ASP A 80 -25.83 -25.43 -33.92
CA ASP A 80 -24.63 -25.45 -33.05
C ASP A 80 -23.41 -24.75 -33.65
N GLN A 81 -23.36 -24.58 -34.98
CA GLN A 81 -22.31 -23.84 -35.69
C GLN A 81 -22.73 -22.40 -36.01
N GLY A 82 -23.90 -21.98 -35.54
CA GLY A 82 -24.51 -20.68 -35.80
C GLY A 82 -25.13 -20.55 -37.19
N ALA A 83 -25.25 -21.62 -37.97
CA ALA A 83 -25.83 -21.56 -39.31
C ALA A 83 -27.36 -21.54 -39.26
N PHE A 84 -28.00 -20.80 -40.18
CA PHE A 84 -29.45 -20.77 -40.33
C PHE A 84 -29.85 -20.67 -41.81
N VAL A 85 -31.08 -21.08 -42.12
CA VAL A 85 -31.68 -20.92 -43.46
C VAL A 85 -33.13 -20.46 -43.32
N LEU A 86 -33.46 -19.37 -44.00
CA LEU A 86 -34.82 -18.89 -44.21
C LEU A 86 -35.22 -19.22 -45.64
N THR A 87 -36.21 -20.10 -45.81
CA THR A 87 -36.65 -20.60 -47.12
C THR A 87 -37.95 -19.95 -47.58
N ASP A 88 -38.26 -20.10 -48.87
CA ASP A 88 -39.54 -19.71 -49.47
C ASP A 88 -39.89 -18.22 -49.36
N LEU A 89 -38.87 -17.37 -49.49
CA LEU A 89 -38.99 -15.91 -49.37
C LEU A 89 -39.34 -15.30 -50.74
N PRO A 90 -40.40 -14.48 -50.87
CA PRO A 90 -40.65 -13.70 -52.09
C PRO A 90 -39.45 -12.84 -52.50
N VAL A 91 -39.23 -12.67 -53.81
CA VAL A 91 -38.19 -11.77 -54.34
C VAL A 91 -38.42 -10.35 -53.82
N GLY A 92 -37.37 -9.76 -53.25
CA GLY A 92 -37.46 -8.46 -52.57
C GLY A 92 -36.26 -8.20 -51.66
N ALA A 93 -36.24 -7.04 -51.01
CA ALA A 93 -35.21 -6.68 -50.03
C ALA A 93 -35.77 -6.83 -48.61
N TYR A 94 -35.02 -7.51 -47.74
CA TYR A 94 -35.41 -7.76 -46.35
C TYR A 94 -34.40 -7.17 -45.38
N THR A 95 -34.88 -6.76 -44.21
CA THR A 95 -34.03 -6.62 -43.02
C THR A 95 -34.03 -7.94 -42.27
N VAL A 96 -32.87 -8.52 -42.01
CA VAL A 96 -32.72 -9.75 -41.22
C VAL A 96 -32.31 -9.36 -39.81
N SER A 97 -33.05 -9.81 -38.80
CA SER A 97 -32.81 -9.52 -37.38
C SER A 97 -32.53 -10.81 -36.62
N ALA A 98 -31.47 -10.83 -35.84
CA ALA A 98 -31.08 -11.93 -34.97
C ALA A 98 -31.26 -11.51 -33.50
N THR A 99 -32.07 -12.26 -32.76
CA THR A 99 -32.37 -11.99 -31.35
C THR A 99 -32.12 -13.22 -30.50
N LYS A 100 -31.41 -13.02 -29.38
CA LYS A 100 -31.16 -14.05 -28.36
C LYS A 100 -31.06 -13.38 -26.99
N SER A 101 -31.66 -13.98 -25.97
CA SER A 101 -31.54 -13.48 -24.59
C SER A 101 -30.07 -13.39 -24.17
N GLY A 102 -29.69 -12.30 -23.50
CA GLY A 102 -28.30 -12.02 -23.12
C GLY A 102 -27.44 -11.38 -24.22
N TYR A 103 -27.98 -11.14 -25.42
CA TYR A 103 -27.30 -10.45 -26.52
C TYR A 103 -28.07 -9.21 -26.96
N VAL A 104 -27.35 -8.24 -27.52
CA VAL A 104 -27.95 -7.12 -28.24
C VAL A 104 -28.47 -7.63 -29.58
N THR A 105 -29.72 -7.28 -29.94
CA THR A 105 -30.30 -7.65 -31.25
C THR A 105 -29.43 -7.10 -32.38
N SER A 106 -29.04 -7.97 -33.30
CA SER A 106 -28.23 -7.64 -34.48
C SER A 106 -29.11 -7.58 -35.72
N THR A 107 -28.93 -6.57 -36.56
CA THR A 107 -29.75 -6.39 -37.77
C THR A 107 -28.88 -6.11 -38.99
N VAL A 108 -29.24 -6.71 -40.13
CA VAL A 108 -28.65 -6.43 -41.45
C VAL A 108 -29.78 -6.01 -42.39
N ALA A 109 -29.74 -4.77 -42.85
CA ALA A 109 -30.73 -4.22 -43.76
C ALA A 109 -30.43 -4.58 -45.23
N ALA A 110 -31.47 -4.53 -46.07
CA ALA A 110 -31.37 -4.65 -47.53
C ALA A 110 -30.73 -5.96 -48.04
N VAL A 111 -30.98 -7.08 -47.36
CA VAL A 111 -30.64 -8.42 -47.87
C VAL A 111 -31.57 -8.75 -49.03
N GLY A 112 -31.04 -8.67 -50.25
CA GLY A 112 -31.81 -8.95 -51.47
C GLY A 112 -32.04 -10.44 -51.66
N VAL A 113 -33.29 -10.85 -51.89
CA VAL A 113 -33.68 -12.21 -52.28
C VAL A 113 -33.99 -12.20 -53.77
N VAL A 114 -33.35 -13.11 -54.51
CA VAL A 114 -33.52 -13.30 -55.95
C VAL A 114 -34.11 -14.68 -56.22
N GLY A 115 -34.96 -14.79 -57.24
CA GLY A 115 -35.66 -16.02 -57.62
C GLY A 115 -34.72 -17.20 -57.82
N GLY A 116 -34.95 -18.30 -57.10
CA GLY A 116 -34.16 -19.54 -57.17
C GLY A 116 -32.75 -19.44 -56.58
N ALA A 117 -32.34 -18.27 -56.09
CA ALA A 117 -31.01 -18.03 -55.54
C ALA A 117 -30.98 -18.14 -54.01
N LYS A 118 -29.75 -18.31 -53.47
CA LYS A 118 -29.45 -18.29 -52.04
C LYS A 118 -28.64 -17.05 -51.69
N SER A 119 -29.23 -16.13 -50.95
CA SER A 119 -28.54 -14.93 -50.48
C SER A 119 -27.79 -15.23 -49.20
N GLN A 120 -26.52 -14.81 -49.11
CA GLN A 120 -25.68 -15.05 -47.93
C GLN A 120 -25.70 -13.84 -47.00
N VAL A 121 -25.83 -14.07 -45.69
CA VAL A 121 -25.72 -13.02 -44.68
C VAL A 121 -24.94 -13.51 -43.46
N THR A 122 -24.16 -12.63 -42.84
CA THR A 122 -23.53 -12.90 -41.54
C THR A 122 -24.00 -11.83 -40.57
N LEU A 123 -24.49 -12.25 -39.40
CA LEU A 123 -24.85 -11.34 -38.32
C LEU A 123 -23.90 -11.57 -37.15
N THR A 124 -23.39 -10.48 -36.57
CA THR A 124 -22.56 -10.52 -35.37
C THR A 124 -23.42 -10.17 -34.16
N LEU A 125 -23.50 -11.05 -33.17
CA LEU A 125 -24.14 -10.78 -31.88
C LEU A 125 -23.11 -10.36 -30.84
N GLU A 126 -23.39 -9.25 -30.18
CA GLU A 126 -22.62 -8.76 -29.02
C GLU A 126 -23.37 -9.09 -27.73
N PRO A 127 -22.70 -9.62 -26.69
CA PRO A 127 -23.32 -9.79 -25.39
C PRO A 127 -23.90 -8.47 -24.87
N SER A 128 -25.05 -8.55 -24.19
CA SER A 128 -25.56 -7.41 -23.41
C SER A 128 -24.51 -7.02 -22.37
N ALA A 129 -24.33 -5.72 -22.11
CA ALA A 129 -23.41 -5.24 -21.07
C ALA A 129 -23.70 -5.81 -19.67
N SER A 130 -24.91 -6.34 -19.45
CA SER A 130 -25.35 -6.99 -18.21
C SER A 130 -25.42 -8.52 -18.30
N ALA A 131 -24.96 -9.13 -19.40
CA ALA A 131 -25.01 -10.58 -19.55
C ALA A 131 -24.16 -11.26 -18.47
N PRO A 132 -24.74 -12.20 -17.67
CA PRO A 132 -24.03 -12.85 -16.58
C PRO A 132 -22.86 -13.68 -17.12
N SER A 133 -21.76 -13.64 -16.37
CA SER A 133 -20.50 -14.30 -16.70
C SER A 133 -20.19 -15.42 -15.72
N THR A 134 -19.18 -16.23 -16.06
CA THR A 134 -18.67 -17.31 -15.22
C THR A 134 -17.20 -17.09 -14.90
N ILE A 135 -16.75 -17.45 -13.69
CA ILE A 135 -15.34 -17.52 -13.34
C ILE A 135 -15.03 -18.96 -12.94
N THR A 136 -13.97 -19.54 -13.50
CA THR A 136 -13.42 -20.84 -13.10
C THR A 136 -11.99 -20.68 -12.63
N GLY A 137 -11.58 -21.51 -11.68
CA GLY A 137 -10.26 -21.38 -11.08
C GLY A 137 -9.94 -22.44 -10.03
N TRP A 138 -8.86 -22.21 -9.30
CA TRP A 138 -8.38 -23.08 -8.22
C TRP A 138 -8.07 -22.32 -6.94
N VAL A 139 -8.35 -22.97 -5.82
CA VAL A 139 -7.78 -22.61 -4.52
C VAL A 139 -6.58 -23.52 -4.24
N ARG A 140 -5.44 -22.90 -3.86
CA ARG A 140 -4.17 -23.59 -3.65
C ARG A 140 -3.63 -23.36 -2.24
N ARG A 141 -2.84 -24.33 -1.79
CA ARG A 141 -2.03 -24.22 -0.56
C ARG A 141 -0.75 -23.43 -0.84
N PRO A 142 -0.17 -22.78 0.18
CA PRO A 142 1.10 -22.08 0.02
C PRO A 142 2.30 -23.04 -0.17
N SER A 143 2.18 -24.29 0.30
CA SER A 143 3.14 -25.36 -0.01
C SER A 143 3.00 -25.91 -1.43
N GLY A 144 1.95 -25.52 -2.16
CA GLY A 144 1.58 -26.07 -3.46
C GLY A 144 0.48 -27.13 -3.37
N GLY A 145 -0.14 -27.42 -4.52
CA GLY A 145 -1.24 -28.38 -4.60
C GLY A 145 -2.62 -27.80 -4.22
N PRO A 146 -3.68 -28.61 -4.37
CA PRO A 146 -5.06 -28.17 -4.20
C PRO A 146 -5.47 -27.98 -2.74
N LEU A 147 -6.35 -26.99 -2.51
CA LEU A 147 -7.00 -26.77 -1.23
C LEU A 147 -8.51 -26.86 -1.40
N ALA A 148 -9.14 -27.83 -0.73
CA ALA A 148 -10.57 -28.08 -0.78
C ALA A 148 -11.30 -27.38 0.38
N GLY A 149 -12.58 -27.07 0.18
CA GLY A 149 -13.46 -26.56 1.24
C GLY A 149 -13.36 -25.05 1.52
N ALA A 150 -12.52 -24.31 0.80
CA ALA A 150 -12.54 -22.85 0.82
C ALA A 150 -13.77 -22.32 0.07
N VAL A 151 -14.45 -21.33 0.64
CA VAL A 151 -15.62 -20.67 0.01
C VAL A 151 -15.16 -19.40 -0.69
N VAL A 152 -15.17 -19.41 -2.01
CA VAL A 152 -14.82 -18.30 -2.88
C VAL A 152 -16.06 -17.46 -3.17
N THR A 153 -15.95 -16.15 -3.01
CA THR A 153 -17.03 -15.18 -3.31
C THR A 153 -16.50 -14.05 -4.17
N VAL A 154 -17.39 -13.46 -4.98
CA VAL A 154 -17.08 -12.23 -5.72
C VAL A 154 -17.46 -11.04 -4.85
N GLN A 155 -16.48 -10.21 -4.49
CA GLN A 155 -16.75 -9.10 -3.58
C GLN A 155 -17.79 -8.12 -4.15
N GLY A 156 -18.80 -7.78 -3.35
CA GLY A 156 -19.88 -6.89 -3.76
C GLY A 156 -20.96 -7.57 -4.61
N GLN A 157 -20.90 -8.89 -4.80
CA GLN A 157 -21.91 -9.69 -5.50
C GLN A 157 -22.34 -10.89 -4.64
N THR A 158 -23.36 -11.62 -5.08
CA THR A 158 -23.90 -12.80 -4.37
C THR A 158 -23.31 -14.13 -4.85
N SER A 159 -22.52 -14.12 -5.94
CA SER A 159 -21.87 -15.31 -6.49
C SER A 159 -20.89 -15.92 -5.47
N THR A 160 -21.08 -17.22 -5.20
CA THR A 160 -20.27 -18.01 -4.26
C THR A 160 -20.06 -19.43 -4.78
N ALA A 161 -18.91 -20.03 -4.46
CA ALA A 161 -18.56 -21.40 -4.80
C ALA A 161 -17.66 -22.00 -3.72
N THR A 162 -17.79 -23.30 -3.45
CA THR A 162 -16.85 -24.03 -2.57
C THR A 162 -15.87 -24.81 -3.41
N SER A 163 -14.58 -24.69 -3.09
CA SER A 163 -13.51 -25.43 -3.78
C SER A 163 -13.64 -26.94 -3.57
N ALA A 164 -13.57 -27.69 -4.66
CA ALA A 164 -13.66 -29.15 -4.68
C ALA A 164 -12.37 -29.81 -4.17
N ALA A 165 -12.35 -31.14 -4.14
CA ALA A 165 -11.20 -31.93 -3.65
C ALA A 165 -9.89 -31.65 -4.43
N ASP A 166 -9.99 -31.34 -5.72
CA ASP A 166 -8.89 -30.95 -6.59
C ASP A 166 -8.61 -29.43 -6.57
N GLY A 167 -9.25 -28.71 -5.64
CA GLY A 167 -9.16 -27.27 -5.45
C GLY A 167 -9.95 -26.44 -6.45
N SER A 168 -10.63 -27.04 -7.44
CA SER A 168 -11.36 -26.29 -8.46
C SER A 168 -12.60 -25.61 -7.91
N PHE A 169 -12.98 -24.45 -8.47
CA PHE A 169 -14.25 -23.78 -8.19
C PHE A 169 -14.84 -23.18 -9.47
N THR A 170 -16.17 -23.02 -9.48
CA THR A 170 -16.92 -22.36 -10.56
C THR A 170 -17.93 -21.38 -9.97
N LEU A 171 -17.75 -20.09 -10.24
CA LEU A 171 -18.67 -19.01 -9.89
C LEU A 171 -19.54 -18.68 -11.10
N THR A 172 -20.86 -18.83 -10.96
CA THR A 172 -21.83 -18.46 -11.99
C THR A 172 -22.55 -17.16 -11.65
N ASN A 173 -23.24 -16.57 -12.64
CA ASN A 173 -24.02 -15.34 -12.47
C ASN A 173 -23.19 -14.14 -12.01
N VAL A 174 -21.92 -14.08 -12.43
CA VAL A 174 -21.02 -12.97 -12.10
C VAL A 174 -21.37 -11.77 -12.98
N SER A 175 -21.58 -10.61 -12.36
CA SER A 175 -21.79 -9.37 -13.10
C SER A 175 -20.48 -8.93 -13.78
N PRO A 176 -20.52 -8.47 -15.05
CA PRO A 176 -19.32 -8.08 -15.78
C PRO A 176 -18.60 -6.87 -15.18
N GLY A 177 -17.29 -6.78 -15.41
CA GLY A 177 -16.42 -5.71 -14.92
C GLY A 177 -15.21 -6.21 -14.15
N PHE A 178 -14.48 -5.29 -13.51
CA PHE A 178 -13.37 -5.63 -12.62
C PHE A 178 -13.91 -6.16 -11.29
N VAL A 179 -13.45 -7.33 -10.87
CA VAL A 179 -13.89 -7.98 -9.64
C VAL A 179 -12.71 -8.47 -8.81
N TYR A 180 -12.90 -8.53 -7.49
CA TYR A 180 -11.99 -9.21 -6.57
C TYR A 180 -12.62 -10.48 -6.05
N LEU A 181 -11.83 -11.54 -5.94
CA LEU A 181 -12.25 -12.77 -5.27
C LEU A 181 -11.80 -12.74 -3.81
N LEU A 182 -12.71 -13.11 -2.91
CA LEU A 182 -12.42 -13.36 -1.50
C LEU A 182 -12.65 -14.83 -1.22
N ALA A 183 -11.74 -15.45 -0.48
CA ALA A 183 -11.81 -16.86 -0.13
C ALA A 183 -11.83 -17.00 1.40
N LYS A 184 -12.97 -17.44 1.93
CA LYS A 184 -13.10 -17.87 3.32
C LYS A 184 -12.40 -19.22 3.47
N ALA A 185 -11.44 -19.27 4.38
CA ALA A 185 -10.54 -20.41 4.53
C ALA A 185 -11.19 -21.57 5.30
N PRO A 186 -10.83 -22.83 4.96
CA PRO A 186 -11.07 -23.97 5.83
C PRO A 186 -10.12 -23.94 7.05
N VAL A 187 -10.39 -24.82 8.03
CA VAL A 187 -9.54 -24.97 9.23
C VAL A 187 -8.07 -25.19 8.85
N GLY A 188 -7.17 -24.50 9.55
CA GLY A 188 -5.72 -24.57 9.33
C GLY A 188 -5.17 -23.55 8.33
N PHE A 189 -6.03 -22.74 7.69
CA PHE A 189 -5.63 -21.67 6.79
C PHE A 189 -6.25 -20.33 7.21
N LEU A 190 -5.71 -19.23 6.68
CA LEU A 190 -6.23 -17.89 6.88
C LEU A 190 -7.05 -17.44 5.68
N ASP A 191 -8.09 -16.64 5.94
CA ASP A 191 -8.86 -16.00 4.88
C ASP A 191 -7.93 -15.22 3.95
N GLY A 192 -8.22 -15.29 2.66
CA GLY A 192 -7.40 -14.68 1.62
C GLY A 192 -8.26 -14.19 0.47
N GLY A 193 -7.60 -13.95 -0.66
CA GLY A 193 -8.25 -13.41 -1.84
C GLY A 193 -7.26 -12.64 -2.67
N ASP A 194 -7.74 -12.14 -3.79
CA ASP A 194 -6.91 -11.41 -4.73
C ASP A 194 -6.75 -9.97 -4.29
N ARG A 195 -5.52 -9.47 -4.42
CA ARG A 195 -5.19 -8.05 -4.25
C ARG A 195 -5.14 -7.32 -5.60
N GLN A 196 -5.10 -8.05 -6.72
CA GLN A 196 -5.28 -7.52 -8.06
C GLN A 196 -6.65 -7.96 -8.59
N SER A 197 -7.37 -7.07 -9.27
CA SER A 197 -8.69 -7.39 -9.79
C SER A 197 -8.62 -8.18 -11.09
N HIS A 198 -9.67 -8.94 -11.35
CA HIS A 198 -9.89 -9.68 -12.58
C HIS A 198 -10.92 -8.98 -13.44
N TYR A 199 -10.62 -8.75 -14.71
CA TYR A 199 -11.61 -8.24 -15.65
C TYR A 199 -12.49 -9.37 -16.20
N VAL A 200 -13.78 -9.30 -15.94
CA VAL A 200 -14.78 -10.27 -16.40
C VAL A 200 -15.61 -9.63 -17.51
N ALA A 201 -15.37 -10.05 -18.75
CA ALA A 201 -16.18 -9.59 -19.89
C ALA A 201 -17.61 -10.12 -19.82
N ALA A 202 -18.57 -9.38 -20.42
CA ALA A 202 -19.98 -9.74 -20.36
C ALA A 202 -20.31 -11.02 -21.13
N GLY A 203 -21.07 -11.93 -20.51
CA GLY A 203 -21.41 -13.23 -21.07
C GLY A 203 -20.21 -14.18 -21.28
N ALA A 204 -19.04 -13.83 -20.75
CA ALA A 204 -17.81 -14.59 -20.94
C ALA A 204 -17.55 -15.58 -19.78
N THR A 205 -16.63 -16.51 -20.02
CA THR A 205 -16.00 -17.31 -18.95
C THR A 205 -14.58 -16.83 -18.77
N LEU A 206 -14.26 -16.33 -17.58
CA LEU A 206 -12.87 -16.13 -17.15
C LEU A 206 -12.36 -17.43 -16.55
N SER A 207 -11.26 -17.95 -17.09
CA SER A 207 -10.66 -19.21 -16.64
C SER A 207 -9.31 -18.98 -15.96
N ASP A 208 -8.82 -20.04 -15.33
CA ASP A 208 -7.47 -20.14 -14.78
C ASP A 208 -7.14 -19.18 -13.63
N VAL A 209 -8.17 -18.66 -12.94
CA VAL A 209 -7.96 -17.81 -11.76
C VAL A 209 -7.42 -18.66 -10.60
N THR A 210 -6.35 -18.21 -9.95
CA THR A 210 -5.76 -18.94 -8.81
C THR A 210 -5.76 -18.08 -7.55
N VAL A 211 -6.41 -18.56 -6.50
CA VAL A 211 -6.36 -17.97 -5.16
C VAL A 211 -5.49 -18.86 -4.27
N THR A 212 -4.40 -18.32 -3.72
CA THR A 212 -3.57 -19.05 -2.74
C THR A 212 -3.86 -18.52 -1.35
N LEU A 213 -4.13 -19.41 -0.39
CA LEU A 213 -4.39 -19.02 0.99
C LEU A 213 -3.13 -19.13 1.84
N SER A 214 -2.97 -18.23 2.82
CA SER A 214 -1.90 -18.34 3.80
C SER A 214 -2.15 -19.50 4.76
N GLY A 215 -1.07 -20.15 5.21
CA GLY A 215 -1.14 -21.06 6.35
C GLY A 215 -1.54 -20.32 7.63
N ARG A 216 -2.14 -21.05 8.57
CA ARG A 216 -2.47 -20.55 9.91
C ARG A 216 -1.70 -21.37 10.94
N PRO A 217 -0.88 -20.74 11.82
CA PRO A 217 -0.32 -21.42 12.97
C PRO A 217 -1.42 -22.06 13.83
N ALA A 218 -1.16 -23.23 14.39
CA ALA A 218 -2.07 -23.86 15.34
C ALA A 218 -2.25 -22.97 16.58
N ASP A 219 -3.38 -23.06 17.28
CA ASP A 219 -3.64 -22.23 18.47
C ASP A 219 -2.62 -22.48 19.59
N THR A 220 -2.02 -23.67 19.62
CA THR A 220 -0.97 -24.08 20.55
C THR A 220 0.44 -23.74 20.08
N ALA A 221 0.60 -23.08 18.92
CA ALA A 221 1.91 -22.75 18.38
C ALA A 221 2.61 -21.69 19.25
N THR A 222 3.82 -22.00 19.66
CA THR A 222 4.72 -21.11 20.40
C THR A 222 5.74 -20.43 19.49
N TYR A 223 6.19 -19.26 19.93
CA TYR A 223 7.27 -18.51 19.30
C TYR A 223 8.61 -19.19 19.59
N LEU A 224 9.42 -19.36 18.54
CA LEU A 224 10.74 -19.99 18.61
C LEU A 224 11.86 -18.97 18.82
N GLY A 225 11.64 -17.73 18.42
CA GLY A 225 12.67 -16.70 18.35
C GLY A 225 13.53 -16.83 17.09
N GLU A 226 14.11 -15.72 16.72
CA GLU A 226 14.81 -15.51 15.46
C GLU A 226 16.02 -16.44 15.25
N LYS A 227 16.75 -16.76 16.32
CA LYS A 227 17.89 -17.69 16.27
C LYS A 227 17.53 -19.03 15.62
N MET A 228 16.29 -19.51 15.79
CA MET A 228 15.85 -20.75 15.17
C MET A 228 15.57 -20.57 13.67
N CYS A 229 14.98 -19.43 13.28
CA CYS A 229 14.70 -19.09 11.89
C CYS A 229 15.99 -18.97 11.05
N THR A 230 17.04 -18.36 11.62
CA THR A 230 18.31 -18.15 10.90
C THR A 230 19.07 -19.45 10.61
N LEU A 231 18.72 -20.57 11.23
CA LEU A 231 19.33 -21.87 10.91
C LEU A 231 18.98 -22.34 9.47
N CYS A 232 17.82 -21.94 8.95
CA CYS A 232 17.36 -22.33 7.61
C CYS A 232 17.19 -21.14 6.64
N HIS A 233 17.00 -19.91 7.15
CA HIS A 233 16.74 -18.70 6.36
C HIS A 233 17.91 -17.69 6.41
N GLN A 234 19.15 -18.17 6.31
CA GLN A 234 20.37 -17.36 6.49
C GLN A 234 20.44 -16.12 5.59
N ASP A 235 20.12 -16.26 4.30
CA ASP A 235 20.23 -15.16 3.33
C ASP A 235 19.26 -14.01 3.63
N VAL A 236 18.03 -14.36 4.01
CA VAL A 236 16.99 -13.39 4.38
C VAL A 236 17.36 -12.73 5.71
N ALA A 237 17.84 -13.51 6.67
CA ALA A 237 18.27 -13.00 7.98
C ALA A 237 19.40 -11.98 7.85
N ALA A 238 20.42 -12.27 7.03
CA ALA A 238 21.54 -11.36 6.81
C ALA A 238 21.09 -9.98 6.29
N SER A 239 20.07 -9.94 5.44
CA SER A 239 19.50 -8.69 4.91
C SER A 239 18.59 -8.01 5.94
N GLN A 240 17.72 -8.77 6.62
CA GLN A 240 16.82 -8.27 7.67
C GLN A 240 17.58 -7.68 8.85
N HIS A 241 18.73 -8.23 9.25
CA HIS A 241 19.56 -7.73 10.35
C HIS A 241 20.13 -6.33 10.09
N LEU A 242 20.16 -5.91 8.84
CA LEU A 242 20.59 -4.58 8.43
C LEU A 242 19.40 -3.63 8.22
N ALA A 243 18.16 -4.13 8.25
CA ALA A 243 16.96 -3.33 8.03
C ALA A 243 16.53 -2.58 9.30
N ALA A 244 15.88 -1.43 9.11
CA ALA A 244 15.42 -0.53 10.19
C ALA A 244 14.50 -1.21 11.21
N HIS A 245 13.69 -2.16 10.75
CA HIS A 245 12.68 -2.82 11.58
C HIS A 245 13.30 -3.74 12.64
N TYR A 246 14.49 -4.28 12.39
CA TYR A 246 15.07 -5.32 13.24
C TYR A 246 15.78 -4.78 14.50
N HIS A 247 16.08 -3.48 14.60
CA HIS A 247 16.86 -2.94 15.70
C HIS A 247 16.19 -1.74 16.37
N PHE A 248 15.35 -2.04 17.36
CA PHE A 248 14.78 -1.03 18.25
C PHE A 248 15.67 -0.82 19.49
N VAL A 249 15.86 -1.86 20.31
CA VAL A 249 16.79 -1.82 21.45
C VAL A 249 18.10 -2.50 21.06
N THR A 250 19.21 -1.81 21.28
CA THR A 250 20.55 -2.41 21.25
C THR A 250 21.07 -2.57 22.67
N PRO A 251 21.09 -3.79 23.23
CA PRO A 251 21.73 -4.05 24.51
C PRO A 251 23.22 -3.71 24.48
N GLY A 252 23.70 -3.09 25.55
CA GLY A 252 25.06 -2.59 25.69
C GLY A 252 25.29 -1.23 25.02
N THR A 253 26.56 -0.90 24.84
CA THR A 253 27.03 0.42 24.38
C THR A 253 27.66 0.39 22.98
N SER A 254 27.61 -0.77 22.30
CA SER A 254 28.28 -1.01 21.02
C SER A 254 27.77 -0.15 19.85
N ARG A 255 26.56 0.42 19.97
CA ARG A 255 25.96 1.33 18.98
C ARG A 255 25.72 2.74 19.52
N MET A 256 26.44 3.14 20.56
CA MET A 256 26.44 4.56 20.94
C MET A 256 27.02 5.40 19.81
N VAL A 257 26.39 6.52 19.51
CA VAL A 257 26.82 7.46 18.46
C VAL A 257 27.34 8.73 19.09
N LYS A 258 28.24 9.43 18.39
CA LYS A 258 28.95 10.60 18.92
C LYS A 258 29.62 10.32 20.26
N ILE A 259 30.29 9.17 20.36
CA ILE A 259 31.01 8.74 21.57
C ILE A 259 32.06 9.78 21.98
N GLU A 260 32.64 10.49 21.03
CA GLU A 260 33.58 11.59 21.25
C GLU A 260 33.00 12.76 22.06
N MET A 261 31.68 12.89 22.16
CA MET A 261 31.02 13.87 23.02
C MET A 261 30.91 13.40 24.48
N TRP A 262 31.04 12.11 24.73
CA TRP A 262 31.08 11.60 26.09
C TRP A 262 32.45 11.91 26.72
N PRO A 263 32.50 12.19 28.03
CA PRO A 263 33.74 12.58 28.68
C PRO A 263 34.73 11.41 28.68
N ALA A 264 36.03 11.74 28.68
CA ALA A 264 37.08 10.76 28.90
C ALA A 264 36.96 10.12 30.28
N VAL A 265 37.62 8.98 30.47
CA VAL A 265 37.66 8.26 31.75
C VAL A 265 38.04 9.20 32.90
N GLY A 266 37.19 9.22 33.93
CA GLY A 266 37.36 10.05 35.13
C GLY A 266 36.95 11.52 34.99
N GLN A 267 36.54 11.97 33.80
CA GLN A 267 35.98 13.31 33.59
C GLN A 267 34.44 13.27 33.54
N THR A 268 33.80 14.40 33.80
CA THR A 268 32.36 14.60 33.61
C THR A 268 32.05 15.57 32.48
N LEU A 269 30.91 15.36 31.84
CA LEU A 269 30.24 16.39 31.04
C LEU A 269 28.95 16.81 31.74
N ASP A 270 28.73 18.12 31.89
CA ASP A 270 27.47 18.68 32.38
C ASP A 270 26.56 19.04 31.18
N PRO A 271 25.48 18.27 30.91
CA PRO A 271 24.49 18.60 29.90
C PRO A 271 23.51 19.69 30.36
N HIS A 272 23.68 20.24 31.56
CA HIS A 272 22.77 21.18 32.24
C HIS A 272 21.34 20.64 32.37
N VAL A 273 21.23 19.34 32.65
CA VAL A 273 19.97 18.65 32.88
C VAL A 273 19.81 18.33 34.36
N GLN A 274 18.59 18.55 34.88
CA GLN A 274 18.17 18.07 36.18
C GLN A 274 17.08 17.01 36.03
N ALA A 275 17.10 16.00 36.90
CA ALA A 275 16.09 14.95 36.94
C ALA A 275 15.83 14.48 38.38
N VAL A 276 14.71 13.78 38.59
CA VAL A 276 14.37 13.23 39.90
C VAL A 276 15.45 12.27 40.37
N ASP A 277 15.85 12.42 41.63
CA ASP A 277 16.88 11.65 42.30
C ASP A 277 16.56 10.13 42.32
N PRO A 278 17.47 9.26 41.83
CA PRO A 278 17.29 7.81 41.81
C PRO A 278 17.34 7.13 43.19
N ILE A 279 17.61 7.86 44.27
CA ILE A 279 17.51 7.32 45.64
C ILE A 279 16.12 7.58 46.23
N GLU A 280 15.74 8.87 46.36
CA GLU A 280 14.50 9.26 47.05
C GLU A 280 13.26 9.30 46.14
N GLY A 281 13.45 9.47 44.84
CA GLY A 281 12.35 9.55 43.87
C GLY A 281 11.50 10.83 43.96
N LYS A 282 12.03 11.91 44.57
CA LYS A 282 11.29 13.17 44.78
C LYS A 282 12.05 14.43 44.36
N ALA A 283 13.25 14.65 44.88
CA ALA A 283 14.01 15.87 44.64
C ALA A 283 14.63 15.89 43.22
N PHE A 284 14.72 17.06 42.60
CA PHE A 284 15.49 17.23 41.37
C PHE A 284 16.97 17.43 41.70
N VAL A 285 17.83 16.67 41.03
CA VAL A 285 19.28 16.75 41.17
C VAL A 285 19.95 16.96 39.81
N PRO A 286 21.13 17.59 39.76
CA PRO A 286 21.94 17.65 38.55
C PRO A 286 22.27 16.26 38.03
N VAL A 287 22.31 16.12 36.70
CA VAL A 287 22.72 14.90 36.01
C VAL A 287 24.00 15.19 35.23
N TYR A 288 25.08 14.49 35.55
CA TYR A 288 26.35 14.55 34.84
C TYR A 288 26.53 13.29 34.00
N MET A 289 27.14 13.41 32.83
CA MET A 289 27.55 12.26 32.03
C MET A 289 28.93 11.81 32.47
N CYS A 290 29.16 10.50 32.53
CA CYS A 290 30.35 9.90 33.11
C CYS A 290 30.90 8.72 32.31
N GLN A 291 32.21 8.50 32.43
CA GLN A 291 32.89 7.29 32.00
C GLN A 291 33.85 6.80 33.10
N ASN A 292 33.55 5.64 33.70
CA ASN A 292 34.35 5.10 34.82
C ASN A 292 35.58 4.31 34.34
N THR A 293 35.40 3.54 33.27
CA THR A 293 36.45 2.81 32.55
C THR A 293 36.16 2.93 31.05
N PRO A 294 37.15 2.68 30.16
CA PRO A 294 36.91 2.79 28.72
C PRO A 294 35.70 1.94 28.29
N GLY A 295 34.69 2.60 27.71
CA GLY A 295 33.44 1.96 27.27
C GLY A 295 32.33 1.80 28.33
N ALA A 296 32.60 2.09 29.60
CA ALA A 296 31.63 2.04 30.69
C ALA A 296 30.98 3.42 30.92
N TYR A 297 29.98 3.72 30.12
CA TYR A 297 29.24 4.98 30.15
C TYR A 297 28.13 4.96 31.21
N ALA A 298 27.97 6.04 31.96
CA ALA A 298 26.98 6.18 33.03
C ALA A 298 26.49 7.63 33.15
N MET A 299 25.36 7.81 33.83
CA MET A 299 24.85 9.11 34.26
C MET A 299 24.96 9.20 35.78
N LYS A 300 25.66 10.23 36.27
CA LYS A 300 25.82 10.52 37.70
C LYS A 300 24.72 11.51 38.13
N PHE A 301 23.97 11.14 39.16
CA PHE A 301 22.91 11.94 39.76
C PHE A 301 23.40 12.51 41.08
N ALA A 302 23.36 13.84 41.20
CA ALA A 302 23.91 14.59 42.33
C ALA A 302 25.42 14.36 42.55
N GLY A 303 25.93 14.91 43.66
CA GLY A 303 27.35 14.82 44.03
C GLY A 303 28.24 15.77 43.23
N THR A 304 29.54 15.57 43.41
CA THR A 304 30.58 16.35 42.74
C THR A 304 30.64 15.97 41.25
N PRO A 305 30.79 16.93 40.32
CA PRO A 305 31.03 16.67 38.90
C PRO A 305 32.45 16.10 38.65
N ASP A 306 32.67 14.91 39.18
CA ASP A 306 33.86 14.08 39.04
C ASP A 306 33.41 12.61 39.16
N CYS A 307 33.67 11.81 38.12
CA CYS A 307 33.20 10.42 38.05
C CYS A 307 34.01 9.47 38.96
N MET A 308 35.15 9.93 39.49
CA MET A 308 35.98 9.16 40.41
C MET A 308 35.60 9.41 41.87
N VAL A 309 34.88 10.50 42.17
CA VAL A 309 34.38 10.80 43.51
C VAL A 309 33.13 9.96 43.78
N ASN A 310 33.20 9.16 44.84
CA ASN A 310 32.11 8.28 45.29
C ASN A 310 31.10 9.06 46.14
N ASP A 311 30.51 10.09 45.55
CA ASP A 311 29.36 10.84 46.06
C ASP A 311 28.26 10.89 44.99
N GLY A 312 26.98 10.96 45.37
CA GLY A 312 25.86 10.81 44.41
C GLY A 312 25.63 9.37 43.94
N THR A 313 24.89 9.20 42.84
CA THR A 313 24.50 7.88 42.30
C THR A 313 24.88 7.74 40.84
N LEU A 314 25.67 6.72 40.49
CA LEU A 314 26.02 6.38 39.11
C LEU A 314 25.07 5.33 38.55
N ILE A 315 24.38 5.67 37.46
CA ILE A 315 23.45 4.78 36.76
C ILE A 315 24.04 4.43 35.39
N PRO A 316 24.39 3.16 35.11
CA PRO A 316 25.04 2.76 33.87
C PRO A 316 24.09 2.83 32.66
N VAL A 317 24.66 3.13 31.50
CA VAL A 317 24.00 2.95 30.20
C VAL A 317 24.09 1.47 29.84
N ALA A 318 22.94 0.79 29.88
CA ALA A 318 22.82 -0.64 29.62
C ALA A 318 22.28 -0.96 28.22
N ALA A 319 21.71 0.01 27.51
CA ALA A 319 21.26 -0.13 26.13
C ALA A 319 21.04 1.24 25.47
N THR A 320 20.87 1.24 24.15
CA THR A 320 20.47 2.42 23.37
C THR A 320 19.25 2.15 22.49
N ILE A 321 18.50 3.21 22.19
CA ILE A 321 17.51 3.27 21.10
C ILE A 321 17.91 4.41 20.17
N GLY A 322 18.00 4.11 18.87
CA GLY A 322 18.33 5.08 17.82
C GLY A 322 19.80 5.38 17.61
N GLY A 323 20.11 6.25 16.64
CA GLY A 323 21.45 6.49 16.14
C GLY A 323 21.54 7.54 15.02
N GLU A 324 22.64 7.54 14.26
CA GLU A 324 22.92 8.54 13.22
C GLU A 324 21.94 8.47 12.03
N GLY A 325 21.41 7.28 11.72
CA GLY A 325 20.47 7.07 10.61
C GLY A 325 21.16 6.89 9.26
N ASP A 326 20.41 7.12 8.17
CA ASP A 326 20.92 6.91 6.80
C ASP A 326 22.04 7.90 6.47
N GLY A 327 23.28 7.40 6.35
CA GLY A 327 24.48 8.20 6.05
C GLY A 327 25.44 8.43 7.21
N GLY A 328 25.17 7.85 8.40
CA GLY A 328 26.12 7.82 9.52
C GLY A 328 27.34 6.91 9.30
N VAL A 329 28.29 6.94 10.23
CA VAL A 329 29.51 6.10 10.24
C VAL A 329 29.15 4.61 10.33
N ASP A 330 27.97 4.28 10.88
CA ASP A 330 27.42 2.93 10.92
C ASP A 330 26.63 2.53 9.65
N ASN A 331 26.26 3.51 8.80
CA ASN A 331 25.48 3.39 7.56
C ASN A 331 24.29 2.40 7.66
N ARG A 332 23.65 2.36 8.83
CA ARG A 332 22.52 1.45 9.10
C ARG A 332 21.26 2.27 9.40
N PRO A 333 20.12 1.91 8.81
CA PRO A 333 18.84 2.47 9.19
C PRO A 333 18.59 2.24 10.69
N ASN A 334 18.48 3.31 11.46
CA ASN A 334 18.24 3.26 12.90
C ASN A 334 16.92 3.94 13.25
N PHE A 335 16.22 3.42 14.25
CA PHE A 335 14.98 4.00 14.77
C PHE A 335 15.22 5.41 15.34
N GLY A 336 14.53 6.44 14.86
CA GLY A 336 14.79 7.81 15.31
C GLY A 336 16.13 8.32 14.79
N VAL A 337 16.24 8.44 13.46
CA VAL A 337 17.36 9.04 12.74
C VAL A 337 17.76 10.38 13.38
N TYR A 338 19.06 10.56 13.62
CA TYR A 338 19.64 11.72 14.30
C TYR A 338 19.24 11.86 15.79
N LYS A 339 18.74 10.80 16.42
CA LYS A 339 18.36 10.80 17.84
C LYS A 339 18.87 9.52 18.52
N GLN A 340 19.45 9.67 19.70
CA GLN A 340 19.83 8.52 20.52
C GLN A 340 19.32 8.67 21.96
N ARG A 341 18.54 7.68 22.41
CA ARG A 341 18.12 7.53 23.80
C ARG A 341 19.00 6.51 24.49
N TYR A 342 19.30 6.76 25.76
CA TYR A 342 20.06 5.86 26.61
C TYR A 342 19.12 5.17 27.58
N LEU A 343 19.38 3.90 27.86
CA LEU A 343 18.59 3.09 28.77
C LEU A 343 19.46 2.51 29.86
N THR A 344 18.86 2.24 31.01
CA THR A 344 19.47 1.53 32.13
C THR A 344 18.61 0.33 32.52
N LYS A 345 19.13 -0.56 33.38
CA LYS A 345 18.34 -1.65 33.95
C LYS A 345 17.68 -1.20 35.25
N PRO A 346 16.44 -1.62 35.54
CA PRO A 346 15.84 -1.42 36.87
C PRO A 346 16.71 -1.88 38.04
N LYS A 347 17.57 -2.90 37.85
CA LYS A 347 18.46 -3.39 38.93
C LYS A 347 19.52 -2.37 39.34
N ASP A 348 19.88 -1.46 38.43
CA ASP A 348 20.91 -0.45 38.67
C ASP A 348 20.32 0.83 39.28
N VAL A 349 19.01 0.90 39.48
CA VAL A 349 18.29 2.08 40.01
C VAL A 349 17.84 1.82 41.45
N PRO A 350 18.45 2.43 42.47
CA PRO A 350 18.13 2.16 43.88
C PRO A 350 16.66 2.33 44.23
N TYR A 351 16.01 3.38 43.71
CA TYR A 351 14.58 3.60 43.92
C TYR A 351 13.73 2.43 43.40
N ALA A 352 14.04 1.93 42.19
CA ALA A 352 13.31 0.80 41.61
C ALA A 352 13.50 -0.49 42.42
N VAL A 353 14.74 -0.78 42.83
CA VAL A 353 15.06 -1.95 43.68
C VAL A 353 14.29 -1.95 44.99
N ASN A 354 14.13 -0.78 45.62
CA ASN A 354 13.54 -0.66 46.95
C ASN A 354 12.01 -0.47 46.94
N HIS A 355 11.42 0.01 45.85
CA HIS A 355 10.01 0.43 45.83
C HIS A 355 9.12 -0.30 44.81
N TRP A 356 9.67 -1.03 43.83
CA TRP A 356 8.87 -1.70 42.81
C TRP A 356 8.59 -3.17 43.16
N ALA A 357 7.68 -3.39 44.09
CA ALA A 357 7.44 -4.72 44.67
C ALA A 357 6.60 -5.70 43.81
N VAL A 358 6.17 -5.32 42.59
CA VAL A 358 5.24 -6.13 41.78
C VAL A 358 5.96 -7.10 40.83
N GLN A 359 6.56 -6.61 39.74
CA GLN A 359 7.36 -7.42 38.80
C GLN A 359 8.81 -7.59 39.26
N TYR A 360 9.36 -6.58 39.93
CA TYR A 360 10.79 -6.39 40.07
C TYR A 360 11.32 -6.93 41.40
N THR A 361 10.86 -8.12 41.79
CA THR A 361 11.16 -8.71 43.09
C THR A 361 12.55 -9.36 43.11
N THR A 362 12.94 -10.02 42.01
CA THR A 362 14.27 -10.64 41.88
C THR A 362 15.21 -9.80 41.02
N GLU A 363 16.52 -10.06 41.14
CA GLU A 363 17.51 -9.42 40.26
C GLU A 363 17.30 -9.81 38.80
N ALA A 364 16.90 -11.05 38.52
CA ALA A 364 16.61 -11.51 37.17
C ALA A 364 15.45 -10.73 36.53
N ASP A 365 14.39 -10.43 37.29
CA ASP A 365 13.27 -9.61 36.79
C ASP A 365 13.74 -8.19 36.45
N ARG A 366 14.58 -7.64 37.34
CA ARG A 366 15.15 -6.28 37.19
C ARG A 366 16.22 -6.19 36.10
N ASP A 367 16.83 -7.29 35.73
CA ASP A 367 17.79 -7.36 34.63
C ASP A 367 17.09 -7.49 33.27
N ARG A 368 15.81 -7.86 33.24
CA ARG A 368 15.12 -8.19 31.99
C ARG A 368 14.54 -6.98 31.27
N ASP A 369 13.99 -6.00 31.99
CA ASP A 369 13.41 -4.78 31.42
C ASP A 369 14.46 -3.65 31.32
N PHE A 370 14.06 -2.53 30.73
CA PHE A 370 14.86 -1.32 30.60
C PHE A 370 14.07 -0.08 30.99
N LEU A 371 14.78 0.92 31.51
CA LEU A 371 14.28 2.25 31.81
C LEU A 371 14.96 3.28 30.93
N ILE A 372 14.17 4.20 30.39
CA ILE A 372 14.69 5.31 29.59
C ILE A 372 15.32 6.34 30.53
N LEU A 373 16.61 6.61 30.35
CA LEU A 373 17.32 7.63 31.11
C LEU A 373 16.83 9.04 30.73
N PRO A 374 16.90 10.01 31.66
CA PRO A 374 16.30 11.34 31.47
C PRO A 374 17.10 12.27 30.55
N VAL A 375 18.20 11.79 29.96
CA VAL A 375 19.03 12.51 28.99
C VAL A 375 19.05 11.75 27.66
N TYR A 376 18.98 12.47 26.55
CA TYR A 376 19.11 11.89 25.21
C TYR A 376 19.88 12.84 24.29
N LEU A 377 20.45 12.29 23.22
CA LEU A 377 21.19 13.05 22.20
C LEU A 377 20.28 13.35 21.00
N VAL A 378 20.42 14.57 20.50
CA VAL A 378 19.90 15.01 19.20
C VAL A 378 21.06 15.45 18.34
N GLN A 379 21.06 15.01 17.10
CA GLN A 379 21.92 15.49 16.04
C GLN A 379 21.08 16.36 15.11
N ASP A 380 21.66 17.41 14.55
CA ASP A 380 21.03 18.13 13.45
C ASP A 380 21.02 17.21 12.22
N GLY A 381 19.83 16.96 11.67
CA GLY A 381 19.68 16.18 10.45
C GLY A 381 20.09 16.95 9.19
N ASN A 382 20.48 18.21 9.33
CA ASN A 382 20.91 19.07 8.25
C ASN A 382 22.37 18.80 7.87
N THR A 383 22.56 18.03 6.80
CA THR A 383 23.88 17.81 6.20
C THR A 383 24.31 18.95 5.26
N ASN A 384 23.51 20.01 5.11
CA ASN A 384 23.80 21.11 4.18
C ASN A 384 24.76 22.13 4.82
N PRO A 385 25.99 22.30 4.28
CA PRO A 385 26.99 23.22 4.83
C PRO A 385 26.55 24.69 4.84
N ALA A 386 25.57 25.07 4.00
CA ALA A 386 25.13 26.46 3.85
C ALA A 386 24.34 27.00 5.05
N TYR A 387 23.77 26.13 5.88
CA TYR A 387 22.97 26.52 7.04
C TYR A 387 23.73 26.42 8.36
N GLY A 388 25.00 25.99 8.31
CA GLY A 388 25.83 25.68 9.49
C GLY A 388 25.31 24.44 10.22
N ALA A 389 26.13 23.41 10.36
CA ALA A 389 25.75 22.27 11.19
C ALA A 389 25.52 22.76 12.62
N VAL A 390 24.30 22.65 13.16
CA VAL A 390 24.13 22.80 14.60
C VAL A 390 24.80 21.56 15.22
N SER A 391 25.88 21.78 15.98
CA SER A 391 26.58 20.70 16.68
C SER A 391 25.56 19.85 17.47
N PRO A 392 25.65 18.51 17.48
CA PRO A 392 24.76 17.67 18.27
C PRO A 392 24.70 18.12 19.74
N LYS A 393 23.54 17.96 20.39
CA LYS A 393 23.31 18.41 21.77
C LYS A 393 22.56 17.39 22.61
N PHE A 394 22.84 17.39 23.90
CA PHE A 394 22.08 16.65 24.89
C PHE A 394 20.86 17.44 25.35
N TYR A 395 19.75 16.73 25.52
CA TYR A 395 18.47 17.28 25.94
C TYR A 395 17.85 16.42 27.04
N LYS A 396 16.93 17.01 27.80
CA LYS A 396 16.18 16.33 28.86
C LYS A 396 14.92 15.66 28.32
N ILE A 397 14.58 14.49 28.86
CA ILE A 397 13.35 13.76 28.53
C ILE A 397 12.69 13.19 29.79
N TYR A 398 11.43 13.58 30.02
CA TYR A 398 10.63 13.16 31.18
C TYR A 398 11.37 13.14 32.54
N PRO A 399 12.10 14.22 32.89
CA PRO A 399 12.98 14.23 34.07
C PRO A 399 12.23 14.05 35.39
N ASP A 400 10.93 14.34 35.43
CA ASP A 400 10.02 14.17 36.57
C ASP A 400 9.37 12.77 36.66
N LYS A 401 9.40 12.00 35.57
CA LYS A 401 8.63 10.73 35.45
C LYS A 401 9.50 9.51 35.16
N TRP A 402 10.82 9.66 34.97
CA TRP A 402 11.69 8.56 34.54
C TRP A 402 11.74 7.37 35.53
N LEU A 403 11.48 7.61 36.83
CA LEU A 403 11.38 6.59 37.89
C LEU A 403 9.96 6.00 38.09
N LYS A 404 9.10 6.09 37.09
CA LYS A 404 7.77 5.46 37.12
C LYS A 404 7.82 4.09 36.46
N GLN A 405 7.27 3.06 37.10
CA GLN A 405 7.25 1.69 36.56
C GLN A 405 6.52 1.62 35.21
N GLU A 406 5.54 2.50 34.99
CA GLU A 406 4.80 2.64 33.74
C GLU A 406 5.65 3.15 32.57
N ARG A 407 6.90 3.58 32.83
CA ARG A 407 7.85 4.06 31.80
C ARG A 407 8.91 3.05 31.39
N THR A 408 8.80 1.82 31.88
CA THR A 408 9.63 0.70 31.44
C THR A 408 9.40 0.38 29.96
N THR A 409 10.38 -0.22 29.30
CA THR A 409 10.23 -0.67 27.90
C THR A 409 9.15 -1.73 27.77
N GLY A 410 9.01 -2.61 28.77
CA GLY A 410 7.93 -3.60 28.85
C GLY A 410 6.54 -2.99 28.75
N ARG A 411 6.32 -1.84 29.39
CA ARG A 411 5.02 -1.13 29.40
C ARG A 411 4.80 -0.25 28.18
N LEU A 412 5.85 0.43 27.72
CA LEU A 412 5.73 1.46 26.69
C LEU A 412 5.99 0.96 25.28
N CYS A 413 6.79 -0.08 25.09
CA CYS A 413 7.39 -0.39 23.80
C CYS A 413 7.15 -1.83 23.35
N SER A 414 6.93 -2.75 24.28
CA SER A 414 7.15 -4.16 23.99
C SER A 414 6.15 -4.84 23.09
N SER A 415 4.87 -4.46 23.10
CA SER A 415 3.94 -5.16 22.21
C SER A 415 4.12 -4.79 20.73
N CYS A 416 4.96 -3.79 20.41
CA CYS A 416 5.42 -3.48 19.05
C CYS A 416 6.86 -3.94 18.78
N HIS A 417 7.74 -3.83 19.78
CA HIS A 417 9.18 -4.02 19.62
C HIS A 417 9.73 -5.30 20.25
N ASN A 418 8.88 -6.20 20.73
CA ASN A 418 9.27 -7.56 21.11
C ASN A 418 8.55 -8.59 20.25
N THR A 419 9.23 -9.70 20.00
CA THR A 419 8.65 -10.87 19.34
C THR A 419 8.45 -11.97 20.38
N GLY A 420 7.28 -12.61 20.35
CA GLY A 420 6.89 -13.62 21.32
C GLY A 420 6.73 -13.10 22.76
N LEU A 421 6.22 -11.87 22.91
CA LEU A 421 5.94 -11.26 24.20
C LEU A 421 4.96 -12.11 25.02
N GLN A 422 5.24 -12.23 26.32
CA GLN A 422 4.40 -12.86 27.32
C GLN A 422 4.42 -12.00 28.58
N ILE A 423 3.26 -11.51 29.00
CA ILE A 423 3.15 -10.62 30.15
C ILE A 423 1.97 -11.04 31.02
N THR A 424 2.09 -10.76 32.31
CA THR A 424 0.96 -10.73 33.25
C THR A 424 0.98 -9.41 33.98
N PHE A 425 -0.17 -8.96 34.48
CA PHE A 425 -0.28 -7.68 35.17
C PHE A 425 -1.36 -7.72 36.26
N THR A 426 -1.33 -6.74 37.16
CA THR A 426 -2.28 -6.64 38.28
C THR A 426 -2.64 -5.18 38.59
N GLY A 427 -3.76 -5.03 39.30
CA GLY A 427 -4.26 -3.76 39.81
C GLY A 427 -4.80 -2.82 38.72
N PRO A 428 -5.42 -1.70 39.13
CA PRO A 428 -6.05 -0.75 38.20
C PRO A 428 -5.05 -0.05 37.28
N ALA A 429 -3.79 0.11 37.72
CA ALA A 429 -2.73 0.64 36.87
C ALA A 429 -2.17 -0.40 35.87
N SER A 430 -2.61 -1.67 35.95
CA SER A 430 -2.09 -2.78 35.13
C SER A 430 -0.57 -2.92 35.21
N LEU A 431 0.00 -2.77 36.41
CA LEU A 431 1.42 -2.95 36.61
C LEU A 431 1.80 -4.38 36.26
N LEU A 432 2.85 -4.54 35.46
CA LEU A 432 3.37 -5.86 35.11
C LEU A 432 3.71 -6.64 36.39
N THR A 433 3.44 -7.93 36.36
CA THR A 433 3.84 -8.95 37.37
C THR A 433 4.80 -9.96 36.76
N SER A 434 4.78 -10.14 35.43
CA SER A 434 5.79 -10.88 34.67
C SER A 434 6.02 -10.21 33.31
N TYR A 435 7.22 -10.39 32.77
CA TYR A 435 7.65 -9.86 31.48
C TYR A 435 8.66 -10.80 30.84
N ASP A 436 8.22 -11.51 29.80
CA ASP A 436 9.03 -12.44 29.01
C ASP A 436 8.82 -12.16 27.52
N TYR A 437 9.79 -12.51 26.70
CA TYR A 437 9.77 -12.36 25.25
C TYR A 437 10.81 -13.31 24.64
N LYS A 438 10.63 -13.68 23.36
CA LYS A 438 11.64 -14.45 22.63
C LYS A 438 12.76 -13.56 22.10
N ASP A 439 12.39 -12.44 21.49
CA ASP A 439 13.35 -11.45 20.99
C ASP A 439 12.97 -10.03 21.45
N ILE A 440 13.97 -9.20 21.78
CA ILE A 440 13.78 -7.77 22.16
C ILE A 440 13.73 -6.83 20.94
N ASN A 441 13.28 -7.36 19.80
CA ASN A 441 13.17 -6.64 18.53
C ASN A 441 12.04 -7.23 17.66
N ILE A 442 11.78 -6.60 16.50
CA ILE A 442 10.84 -7.08 15.48
C ILE A 442 11.57 -8.13 14.62
N THR A 443 11.29 -9.40 14.88
CA THR A 443 11.91 -10.53 14.16
C THR A 443 10.86 -11.27 13.32
N CYS A 444 11.23 -12.37 12.67
CA CYS A 444 10.43 -13.04 11.65
C CYS A 444 8.98 -13.32 12.11
N GLU A 445 8.82 -13.86 13.31
CA GLU A 445 7.53 -14.30 13.86
C GLU A 445 6.60 -13.13 14.22
N ARG A 446 7.09 -11.88 14.18
CA ARG A 446 6.27 -10.69 14.35
C ARG A 446 5.34 -10.41 13.18
N CYS A 447 5.73 -10.86 11.98
CA CYS A 447 4.92 -10.77 10.76
C CYS A 447 4.38 -12.14 10.32
N HIS A 448 5.12 -13.21 10.62
CA HIS A 448 4.81 -14.57 10.21
C HIS A 448 4.07 -15.41 11.27
N GLY A 449 3.87 -14.85 12.47
CA GLY A 449 3.29 -15.55 13.60
C GLY A 449 4.20 -16.63 14.19
N PRO A 450 3.75 -17.35 15.23
CA PRO A 450 4.52 -18.40 15.89
C PRO A 450 4.87 -19.58 14.97
N ALA A 451 6.14 -19.99 14.95
CA ALA A 451 6.68 -20.94 13.97
C ALA A 451 6.95 -22.36 14.51
N SER A 452 6.63 -22.67 15.76
CA SER A 452 6.87 -24.03 16.33
C SER A 452 6.23 -25.17 15.54
N GLY A 453 5.00 -24.98 15.03
CA GLY A 453 4.35 -25.96 14.15
C GLY A 453 5.15 -26.15 12.85
N HIS A 454 5.50 -25.04 12.19
CA HIS A 454 6.34 -25.03 10.99
C HIS A 454 7.64 -25.83 11.21
N LEU A 455 8.37 -25.60 12.31
CA LEU A 455 9.59 -26.37 12.57
C LEU A 455 9.30 -27.87 12.81
N ALA A 456 8.33 -28.18 13.68
CA ALA A 456 8.03 -29.56 14.07
C ALA A 456 7.46 -30.41 12.92
N GLY A 457 6.75 -29.78 11.98
CA GLY A 457 6.15 -30.44 10.82
C GLY A 457 7.11 -30.70 9.66
N GLY A 458 8.39 -30.35 9.78
CA GLY A 458 9.36 -30.44 8.68
C GLY A 458 9.32 -29.24 7.72
N ASN A 459 9.10 -28.04 8.26
CA ASN A 459 9.05 -26.76 7.55
C ASN A 459 7.89 -26.60 6.53
N PRO A 460 6.65 -27.08 6.77
CA PRO A 460 5.56 -26.86 5.84
C PRO A 460 5.14 -25.40 5.83
N ARG A 461 4.96 -24.84 4.62
CA ARG A 461 4.42 -23.48 4.42
C ARG A 461 2.97 -23.33 4.90
N ASP A 462 2.26 -24.43 5.11
CA ASP A 462 0.85 -24.46 5.52
C ASP A 462 0.66 -24.12 7.02
N GLN A 463 1.74 -24.12 7.81
CA GLN A 463 1.68 -23.89 9.27
C GLN A 463 2.32 -22.57 9.70
N ILE A 464 2.56 -21.67 8.75
CA ILE A 464 3.14 -20.34 9.00
C ILE A 464 2.37 -19.30 8.20
N ILE A 465 2.28 -18.07 8.72
CA ILE A 465 1.61 -16.97 8.04
C ILE A 465 2.50 -16.50 6.91
N ILE A 466 1.92 -16.25 5.73
CA ILE A 466 2.61 -15.72 4.56
C ILE A 466 1.86 -14.45 4.14
N PRO A 467 2.36 -13.26 4.52
CA PRO A 467 1.64 -11.99 4.36
C PRO A 467 1.09 -11.70 2.95
N ARG A 468 1.79 -12.11 1.89
CA ARG A 468 1.33 -11.90 0.50
C ARG A 468 0.04 -12.64 0.12
N TYR A 469 -0.34 -13.67 0.88
CA TYR A 469 -1.55 -14.47 0.66
C TYR A 469 -2.69 -14.10 1.62
N LEU A 470 -2.50 -13.06 2.44
CA LEU A 470 -3.57 -12.48 3.24
C LEU A 470 -4.47 -11.61 2.36
N THR A 471 -5.70 -11.38 2.81
CA THR A 471 -6.57 -10.33 2.23
C THR A 471 -5.84 -8.98 2.24
N SER A 472 -6.21 -8.07 1.33
CA SER A 472 -5.61 -6.72 1.31
C SER A 472 -5.69 -6.00 2.66
N HIS A 473 -6.81 -6.19 3.37
CA HIS A 473 -7.05 -5.65 4.71
C HIS A 473 -6.08 -6.23 5.75
N ALA A 474 -6.01 -7.55 5.88
CA ALA A 474 -5.11 -8.20 6.83
C ALA A 474 -3.62 -7.97 6.49
N ALA A 475 -3.28 -7.91 5.20
CA ALA A 475 -1.94 -7.59 4.72
C ALA A 475 -1.48 -6.19 5.14
N GLN A 476 -2.36 -5.17 5.08
CA GLN A 476 -2.06 -3.83 5.58
C GLN A 476 -1.90 -3.81 7.10
N GLN A 477 -2.67 -4.62 7.82
CA GLN A 477 -2.58 -4.69 9.29
C GLN A 477 -1.27 -5.29 9.82
N VAL A 478 -0.53 -6.06 9.00
CA VAL A 478 0.81 -6.56 9.35
C VAL A 478 1.74 -5.44 9.80
N CYS A 479 1.71 -4.29 9.11
CA CYS A 479 2.51 -3.11 9.45
C CYS A 479 1.78 -2.19 10.43
N ALA A 480 0.46 -2.09 10.29
CA ALA A 480 -0.38 -1.23 11.13
C ALA A 480 -0.31 -1.61 12.62
N GLN A 481 0.04 -2.86 12.96
CA GLN A 481 0.24 -3.29 14.35
C GLN A 481 1.28 -2.44 15.11
N CYS A 482 2.10 -1.66 14.41
CA CYS A 482 2.95 -0.63 15.01
C CYS A 482 2.67 0.75 14.39
N HIS A 483 2.38 0.80 13.09
CA HIS A 483 2.25 2.02 12.28
C HIS A 483 0.81 2.51 12.13
N SER A 484 0.02 2.53 13.21
CA SER A 484 -1.38 2.96 13.16
C SER A 484 -1.78 4.10 14.10
N ALA A 485 -1.15 4.24 15.26
CA ALA A 485 -1.62 5.16 16.30
C ALA A 485 -0.56 5.49 17.36
N HIS A 486 0.17 6.59 17.18
CA HIS A 486 1.16 7.08 18.14
C HIS A 486 0.69 7.24 19.59
N SER A 487 -0.51 7.79 19.75
CA SER A 487 -1.19 7.98 21.04
C SER A 487 -2.23 6.88 21.29
N GLY A 488 -2.26 5.85 20.43
CA GLY A 488 -3.02 4.65 20.68
C GLY A 488 -2.54 3.96 21.96
N SER A 489 -3.42 3.18 22.55
CA SER A 489 -3.12 2.40 23.74
C SER A 489 -3.83 1.06 23.65
N SER A 490 -3.50 0.14 24.55
CA SER A 490 -4.16 -1.16 24.61
C SER A 490 -5.67 -1.00 24.75
N LYS A 491 -6.41 -1.78 23.95
CA LYS A 491 -7.87 -1.84 24.05
C LYS A 491 -8.30 -2.45 25.38
N ASN A 492 -7.60 -3.48 25.83
CA ASN A 492 -7.86 -4.17 27.08
C ASN A 492 -6.53 -4.73 27.65
N PRO A 493 -6.12 -4.35 28.87
CA PRO A 493 -6.79 -3.39 29.75
C PRO A 493 -6.79 -1.99 29.13
N ASP A 494 -7.91 -1.28 29.26
CA ASP A 494 -8.17 -0.01 28.58
C ASP A 494 -7.10 1.04 28.94
N GLY A 495 -6.35 1.51 27.95
CA GLY A 495 -5.37 2.59 28.13
C GLY A 495 -4.11 2.23 28.92
N ALA A 496 -3.96 0.97 29.34
CA ALA A 496 -2.91 0.55 30.26
C ALA A 496 -1.51 0.50 29.62
N PHE A 497 -1.42 -0.01 28.40
CA PHE A 497 -0.17 -0.08 27.64
C PHE A 497 -0.22 0.97 26.52
N LYS A 498 0.92 1.59 26.20
CA LYS A 498 0.99 2.52 25.04
C LYS A 498 0.79 1.79 23.69
N MET A 499 0.74 0.47 23.70
CA MET A 499 0.86 -0.34 22.49
C MET A 499 -0.34 -1.30 22.34
N PRO A 500 -0.55 -1.89 21.14
CA PRO A 500 -1.70 -2.77 20.90
C PRO A 500 -1.63 -4.02 21.77
N PHE A 501 -2.68 -4.28 22.55
CA PHE A 501 -2.78 -5.45 23.43
C PHE A 501 -4.25 -5.74 23.77
N GLN A 502 -4.56 -7.02 23.92
CA GLN A 502 -5.89 -7.53 24.24
C GLN A 502 -5.80 -8.66 25.27
N ALA A 503 -6.12 -8.35 26.53
CA ALA A 503 -6.05 -9.28 27.65
C ALA A 503 -6.90 -10.54 27.47
N ASP A 504 -8.06 -10.44 26.81
CA ASP A 504 -8.95 -11.58 26.59
C ASP A 504 -8.33 -12.64 25.67
N ASN A 505 -7.26 -12.28 24.94
CA ASN A 505 -6.51 -13.15 24.05
C ASN A 505 -5.21 -13.68 24.67
N MET A 506 -5.00 -13.53 26.00
CA MET A 506 -3.77 -13.96 26.66
C MET A 506 -3.56 -15.49 26.65
N ASP A 507 -4.65 -16.26 26.64
CA ASP A 507 -4.61 -17.73 26.56
C ASP A 507 -4.79 -18.26 25.13
N THR A 508 -4.71 -17.37 24.13
CA THR A 508 -4.86 -17.72 22.71
C THR A 508 -3.56 -17.48 21.95
N LEU A 509 -3.55 -17.82 20.65
CA LEU A 509 -2.41 -17.61 19.77
C LEU A 509 -1.92 -16.15 19.85
N GLY A 510 -0.65 -15.94 20.19
CA GLY A 510 -0.07 -14.60 20.31
C GLY A 510 0.00 -14.02 21.73
N ASN A 511 -0.55 -14.70 22.74
CA ASN A 511 -0.47 -14.30 24.16
C ASN A 511 -0.94 -12.86 24.42
N GLY A 512 -2.10 -12.47 23.88
CA GLY A 512 -2.68 -11.13 24.02
C GLY A 512 -2.12 -10.09 23.04
N VAL A 513 -1.17 -10.48 22.20
CA VAL A 513 -0.60 -9.65 21.12
C VAL A 513 -1.24 -10.00 19.78
N PHE A 514 -1.38 -9.00 18.92
CA PHE A 514 -1.93 -9.16 17.58
C PHE A 514 -1.12 -10.17 16.74
N VAL A 515 -1.82 -11.00 15.98
CA VAL A 515 -1.27 -12.00 15.05
C VAL A 515 -1.93 -11.76 13.68
N PRO A 516 -1.15 -11.43 12.63
CA PRO A 516 -1.71 -11.00 11.35
C PRO A 516 -2.67 -12.01 10.70
N GLY A 517 -3.82 -11.53 10.23
CA GLY A 517 -4.85 -12.36 9.59
C GLY A 517 -5.61 -13.32 10.51
N VAL A 518 -5.15 -13.53 11.75
CA VAL A 518 -5.88 -14.29 12.78
C VAL A 518 -6.86 -13.40 13.50
N TYR A 519 -6.46 -12.16 13.81
CA TYR A 519 -7.28 -11.18 14.51
C TYR A 519 -7.45 -9.89 13.70
N GLU A 520 -8.39 -9.05 14.15
CA GLU A 520 -8.58 -7.69 13.67
C GLU A 520 -7.87 -6.69 14.59
N LEU A 521 -7.05 -5.81 14.02
CA LEU A 521 -6.21 -4.92 14.82
C LEU A 521 -7.01 -3.89 15.63
N SER A 522 -8.22 -3.55 15.20
CA SER A 522 -9.15 -2.68 15.93
C SER A 522 -9.50 -3.19 17.33
N ASP A 523 -9.34 -4.50 17.57
CA ASP A 523 -9.64 -5.14 18.85
C ASP A 523 -8.49 -5.04 19.85
N PHE A 524 -7.33 -4.53 19.42
CA PHE A 524 -6.11 -4.38 20.24
C PHE A 524 -5.79 -2.92 20.54
N ILE A 525 -6.32 -1.97 19.77
CA ILE A 525 -5.98 -0.54 19.86
C ILE A 525 -7.21 0.27 20.27
N LYS A 526 -7.13 0.95 21.41
CA LYS A 526 -8.11 1.96 21.82
C LYS A 526 -8.10 3.12 20.83
N GLY A 527 -9.27 3.51 20.33
CA GLY A 527 -9.38 4.64 19.42
C GLY A 527 -8.71 4.41 18.07
N PHE A 528 -8.65 3.15 17.61
CA PHE A 528 -8.03 2.76 16.34
C PHE A 528 -8.57 3.58 15.16
N GLN A 529 -7.66 4.15 14.36
CA GLN A 529 -7.96 5.05 13.23
C GLN A 529 -8.80 6.29 13.57
N GLN A 530 -9.07 6.57 14.85
CA GLN A 530 -9.84 7.74 15.27
C GLN A 530 -8.91 8.91 15.62
N PRO A 531 -9.25 10.15 15.24
CA PRO A 531 -8.51 11.33 15.66
C PRO A 531 -8.49 11.48 17.19
N LEU A 532 -7.37 11.94 17.74
CA LEU A 532 -7.16 12.16 19.17
C LEU A 532 -8.16 13.17 19.75
N LEU A 533 -8.55 14.17 18.95
CA LEU A 533 -9.56 15.17 19.32
C LEU A 533 -10.95 14.56 19.57
N ASP A 534 -11.21 13.37 19.03
CA ASP A 534 -12.47 12.65 19.18
C ASP A 534 -12.31 11.45 20.14
N GLY A 535 -11.29 11.48 21.02
CA GLY A 535 -10.99 10.39 21.97
C GLY A 535 -10.26 9.20 21.35
N GLY A 536 -9.72 9.36 20.15
CA GLY A 536 -8.97 8.36 19.41
C GLY A 536 -7.47 8.28 19.72
N GLY A 537 -6.73 7.47 18.96
CA GLY A 537 -5.28 7.30 19.09
C GLY A 537 -4.43 8.01 18.04
N VAL A 538 -5.06 8.65 17.04
CA VAL A 538 -4.38 9.23 15.87
C VAL A 538 -4.25 10.74 16.00
N GLU A 539 -3.03 11.25 15.91
CA GLU A 539 -2.77 12.70 15.95
C GLU A 539 -2.89 13.25 14.54
N THR A 540 -3.84 14.15 14.30
CA THR A 540 -4.10 14.69 12.96
C THR A 540 -3.94 16.19 12.87
N TRP A 541 -3.65 16.67 11.67
CA TRP A 541 -3.92 18.05 11.28
C TRP A 541 -5.42 18.36 11.37
N PRO A 542 -5.82 19.65 11.41
CA PRO A 542 -7.23 20.00 11.51
C PRO A 542 -8.10 19.46 10.36
N ASP A 543 -7.49 19.08 9.24
CA ASP A 543 -8.17 18.39 8.13
C ASP A 543 -8.59 16.95 8.47
N ARG A 544 -8.10 16.39 9.58
CA ARG A 544 -8.38 15.03 10.08
C ARG A 544 -7.96 13.90 9.14
N ILE A 545 -7.18 14.20 8.11
CA ILE A 545 -6.70 13.22 7.10
C ILE A 545 -5.19 13.04 7.26
N HIS A 546 -4.45 14.13 7.33
CA HIS A 546 -3.00 14.09 7.45
C HIS A 546 -2.59 13.92 8.91
N THR A 547 -1.66 13.02 9.17
CA THR A 547 -1.20 12.73 10.52
C THR A 547 -0.03 13.63 10.93
N LYS A 548 0.05 13.88 12.23
CA LYS A 548 1.00 14.80 12.88
C LYS A 548 2.16 14.08 13.56
N ALA A 549 2.01 12.81 13.91
CA ALA A 549 3.04 12.06 14.60
C ALA A 549 3.68 11.01 13.68
N HIS A 550 4.80 10.46 14.13
CA HIS A 550 5.37 9.25 13.55
C HIS A 550 4.41 8.07 13.77
N ASP A 551 4.67 6.93 13.13
CA ASP A 551 3.97 5.65 13.36
C ASP A 551 2.45 5.68 13.05
N GLN A 552 2.02 6.60 12.19
CA GLN A 552 0.61 6.81 11.81
C GLN A 552 0.40 6.69 10.30
N GLU A 553 1.21 5.86 9.63
CA GLU A 553 1.15 5.68 8.17
C GLU A 553 -0.10 4.93 7.72
N TYR A 554 -0.59 3.97 8.51
CA TYR A 554 -1.76 3.16 8.15
C TYR A 554 -3.06 3.99 7.97
N PRO A 555 -3.48 4.88 8.89
CA PRO A 555 -4.65 5.74 8.68
C PRO A 555 -4.58 6.53 7.37
N MET A 556 -3.41 7.08 7.03
CA MET A 556 -3.21 7.82 5.78
C MET A 556 -3.30 6.91 4.56
N LEU A 557 -2.66 5.74 4.59
CA LEU A 557 -2.73 4.76 3.49
C LEU A 557 -4.17 4.32 3.24
N THR A 558 -4.94 4.06 4.29
CA THR A 558 -6.36 3.66 4.18
C THR A 558 -7.26 4.77 3.62
N ALA A 559 -6.85 6.04 3.72
CA ALA A 559 -7.53 7.15 3.07
C ALA A 559 -7.15 7.31 1.59
N SER A 560 -6.04 6.70 1.15
CA SER A 560 -5.55 6.79 -0.22
C SER A 560 -6.22 5.79 -1.17
N LYS A 561 -6.15 6.07 -2.48
CA LYS A 561 -6.56 5.12 -3.53
C LYS A 561 -5.68 3.88 -3.65
N HIS A 562 -4.46 3.91 -3.11
CA HIS A 562 -3.56 2.75 -3.14
C HIS A 562 -4.07 1.61 -2.24
N SER A 563 -4.74 1.93 -1.13
CA SER A 563 -5.33 0.89 -0.27
C SER A 563 -6.58 0.25 -0.88
N ASN A 564 -7.35 1.02 -1.66
CA ASN A 564 -8.62 0.58 -2.21
C ASN A 564 -8.95 1.27 -3.54
N ASN A 565 -8.81 0.53 -4.64
CA ASN A 565 -9.27 0.92 -5.97
C ASN A 565 -9.74 -0.32 -6.78
N SER A 566 -10.22 -0.09 -8.00
CA SER A 566 -10.83 -1.13 -8.85
C SER A 566 -9.82 -2.05 -9.56
N TYR A 567 -8.52 -1.74 -9.50
CA TYR A 567 -7.47 -2.44 -10.26
C TYR A 567 -6.54 -3.24 -9.34
N GLU A 568 -6.00 -2.60 -8.30
CA GLU A 568 -5.05 -3.24 -7.39
C GLU A 568 -5.10 -2.62 -6.00
N ARG A 569 -5.24 -3.45 -4.96
CA ARG A 569 -5.26 -3.04 -3.55
C ARG A 569 -3.92 -3.34 -2.91
N LEU A 570 -3.15 -2.29 -2.70
CA LEU A 570 -1.79 -2.40 -2.19
C LEU A 570 -1.78 -2.53 -0.66
N ALA A 571 -0.80 -3.29 -0.18
CA ALA A 571 -0.30 -3.29 1.18
C ALA A 571 1.03 -2.55 1.23
N CYS A 572 1.49 -2.24 2.44
CA CYS A 572 2.74 -1.50 2.65
C CYS A 572 3.93 -2.18 1.94
N PHE A 573 3.96 -3.51 1.94
CA PHE A 573 5.05 -4.29 1.38
C PHE A 573 5.05 -4.43 -0.15
N ASP A 574 4.06 -3.87 -0.85
CA ASP A 574 4.14 -3.76 -2.31
C ASP A 574 5.06 -2.60 -2.73
N CYS A 575 5.24 -1.61 -1.84
CA CYS A 575 6.19 -0.51 -2.00
C CYS A 575 7.43 -0.64 -1.11
N HIS A 576 7.33 -1.36 0.02
CA HIS A 576 8.40 -1.54 1.00
C HIS A 576 8.81 -3.00 1.14
N ASP A 577 10.01 -3.30 1.63
CA ASP A 577 10.35 -4.66 2.04
C ASP A 577 11.07 -4.67 3.39
N PRO A 578 10.48 -5.27 4.44
CA PRO A 578 11.15 -5.40 5.74
C PRO A 578 12.36 -6.35 5.71
N HIS A 579 12.53 -7.16 4.66
CA HIS A 579 13.68 -8.05 4.47
C HIS A 579 14.82 -7.39 3.68
N SER A 580 14.68 -6.11 3.31
CA SER A 580 15.61 -5.39 2.45
C SER A 580 16.13 -4.11 3.12
N THR A 581 17.34 -3.71 2.74
CA THR A 581 17.95 -2.42 3.12
C THR A 581 17.62 -1.30 2.13
N TYR A 582 17.02 -1.60 0.99
CA TYR A 582 16.82 -0.66 -0.12
C TYR A 582 15.51 0.14 -0.05
N TYR A 583 14.77 0.03 1.05
CA TYR A 583 13.43 0.59 1.28
C TYR A 583 12.31 0.14 0.33
N GLY A 584 12.64 -0.34 -0.88
CA GLY A 584 11.72 -0.92 -1.87
C GLY A 584 11.84 -2.45 -2.00
N PRO A 585 10.96 -3.08 -2.80
CA PRO A 585 10.97 -4.53 -2.98
C PRO A 585 12.25 -4.97 -3.71
N PRO A 586 12.81 -6.15 -3.38
CA PRO A 586 14.03 -6.67 -4.01
C PRO A 586 13.79 -7.08 -5.47
N LYS A 587 12.53 -7.39 -5.80
CA LYS A 587 12.06 -7.72 -7.15
C LYS A 587 10.68 -7.13 -7.34
N PHE A 588 10.43 -6.57 -8.51
CA PHE A 588 9.15 -5.99 -8.88
C PHE A 588 8.80 -6.37 -10.32
N GLY A 589 7.66 -7.04 -10.51
CA GLY A 589 7.17 -7.44 -11.82
C GLY A 589 6.35 -6.34 -12.48
N MET A 590 6.56 -6.14 -13.78
CA MET A 590 5.87 -5.16 -14.62
C MET A 590 5.67 -5.79 -16.00
N GLY A 591 4.52 -6.48 -16.18
CA GLY A 591 4.28 -7.27 -17.39
C GLY A 591 5.31 -8.39 -17.54
N GLU A 592 6.00 -8.43 -18.68
CA GLU A 592 7.08 -9.39 -18.93
C GLU A 592 8.42 -8.99 -18.28
N TYR A 593 8.54 -7.76 -17.77
CA TYR A 593 9.76 -7.28 -17.14
C TYR A 593 9.77 -7.56 -15.63
N GLU A 594 10.95 -7.86 -15.07
CA GLU A 594 11.18 -7.84 -13.62
C GLU A 594 12.36 -6.91 -13.33
N LEU A 595 12.12 -5.93 -12.45
CA LEU A 595 13.12 -4.98 -11.97
C LEU A 595 13.69 -5.49 -10.65
N ARG A 596 15.02 -5.48 -10.50
CA ARG A 596 15.67 -5.82 -9.23
C ARG A 596 15.96 -4.56 -8.44
N ASN A 597 15.57 -4.48 -7.17
CA ASN A 597 15.75 -3.32 -6.29
C ASN A 597 15.28 -1.98 -6.90
N PRO A 598 14.07 -1.88 -7.51
CA PRO A 598 13.55 -0.60 -7.98
C PRO A 598 13.50 0.45 -6.87
N ARG A 599 13.85 1.69 -7.22
CA ARG A 599 13.97 2.78 -6.25
C ARG A 599 12.75 3.69 -6.34
N MET A 600 12.38 4.28 -5.19
CA MET A 600 11.34 5.33 -5.14
C MET A 600 11.88 6.69 -5.58
N LYS A 601 13.18 6.98 -5.33
CA LYS A 601 13.77 8.31 -5.56
C LYS A 601 13.86 8.69 -7.04
N ASP A 602 13.92 7.72 -7.96
CA ASP A 602 14.00 7.93 -9.41
C ASP A 602 12.68 7.65 -10.13
N ASN A 603 11.57 7.53 -9.38
CA ASN A 603 10.22 7.21 -9.84
C ASN A 603 10.03 5.81 -10.44
N THR A 604 11.07 4.98 -10.52
CA THR A 604 10.99 3.67 -11.18
C THR A 604 9.92 2.78 -10.55
N LEU A 605 9.89 2.69 -9.21
CA LEU A 605 8.89 1.87 -8.51
C LEU A 605 7.45 2.35 -8.80
N CYS A 606 7.22 3.65 -8.78
CA CYS A 606 5.91 4.24 -9.05
C CYS A 606 5.47 3.99 -10.50
N LEU A 607 6.37 4.23 -11.45
CA LEU A 607 6.11 4.02 -12.87
C LEU A 607 5.95 2.53 -13.22
N GLY A 608 6.45 1.62 -12.38
CA GLY A 608 6.19 0.18 -12.50
C GLY A 608 4.70 -0.17 -12.57
N CYS A 609 3.85 0.57 -11.85
CA CYS A 609 2.39 0.44 -11.94
C CYS A 609 1.75 1.51 -12.83
N HIS A 610 2.25 2.75 -12.77
CA HIS A 610 1.58 3.90 -13.37
C HIS A 610 1.91 4.14 -14.85
N ALA A 611 3.02 3.59 -15.37
CA ALA A 611 3.29 3.61 -16.81
C ALA A 611 2.12 2.99 -17.57
N THR A 612 1.96 3.38 -18.84
CA THR A 612 0.85 2.98 -19.73
C THR A 612 -0.55 3.41 -19.28
N HIS A 613 -0.68 4.20 -18.22
CA HIS A 613 -1.98 4.62 -17.68
C HIS A 613 -2.06 6.13 -17.44
N GLY A 614 -3.26 6.68 -17.67
CA GLY A 614 -3.59 8.07 -17.32
C GLY A 614 -2.55 9.07 -17.87
N PRO A 615 -2.00 9.97 -17.02
CA PRO A 615 -0.99 10.95 -17.44
C PRO A 615 0.32 10.35 -17.97
N PHE A 616 0.57 9.06 -17.73
CA PHE A 616 1.80 8.36 -18.14
C PHE A 616 1.51 7.31 -19.21
N ALA A 617 0.40 7.43 -19.94
CA ALA A 617 0.05 6.52 -21.05
C ALA A 617 1.11 6.48 -22.17
N SER A 618 1.91 7.55 -22.30
CA SER A 618 3.03 7.64 -23.24
C SER A 618 4.31 6.94 -22.78
N VAL A 619 4.40 6.55 -21.50
CA VAL A 619 5.56 5.83 -20.95
C VAL A 619 5.31 4.34 -21.09
N ALA A 620 6.15 3.65 -21.86
CA ALA A 620 6.08 2.21 -21.99
C ALA A 620 6.79 1.50 -20.83
N GLN A 621 6.42 0.25 -20.57
CA GLN A 621 7.13 -0.60 -19.60
C GLN A 621 8.61 -0.77 -19.96
N SER A 622 8.94 -0.82 -21.26
CA SER A 622 10.32 -0.85 -21.73
C SER A 622 11.11 0.42 -21.38
N ASP A 623 10.46 1.58 -21.30
CA ASP A 623 11.12 2.83 -20.89
C ASP A 623 11.51 2.78 -19.41
N VAL A 624 10.57 2.32 -18.56
CA VAL A 624 10.83 2.14 -17.12
C VAL A 624 11.95 1.12 -16.90
N ALA A 625 11.91 0.00 -17.61
CA ALA A 625 12.95 -1.02 -17.59
C ALA A 625 14.32 -0.46 -18.05
N ALA A 626 14.34 0.30 -19.14
CA ALA A 626 15.57 0.93 -19.63
C ALA A 626 16.15 1.92 -18.62
N MET A 627 15.31 2.79 -18.01
CA MET A 627 15.78 3.70 -16.97
C MET A 627 16.40 2.97 -15.78
N HIS A 628 15.77 1.89 -15.32
CA HIS A 628 16.22 1.11 -14.16
C HIS A 628 17.48 0.28 -14.43
N SER A 629 17.67 -0.16 -15.68
CA SER A 629 18.80 -1.03 -16.05
C SER A 629 20.18 -0.45 -15.71
N ALA A 630 20.28 0.88 -15.58
CA ALA A 630 21.47 1.58 -15.15
C ALA A 630 21.82 1.41 -13.65
N ASN A 631 20.90 0.90 -12.84
CA ASN A 631 21.06 0.77 -11.38
C ASN A 631 21.37 -0.68 -10.95
N ASP A 632 20.41 -1.59 -11.10
CA ASP A 632 20.42 -2.86 -10.36
C ASP A 632 19.94 -4.09 -11.20
N GLY A 633 19.82 -3.92 -12.53
CA GLY A 633 19.54 -4.99 -13.50
C GLY A 633 18.05 -5.26 -13.75
N VAL A 634 17.75 -5.82 -14.93
CA VAL A 634 16.39 -6.12 -15.40
C VAL A 634 16.36 -7.49 -16.07
N THR A 635 15.25 -8.22 -15.91
CA THR A 635 14.95 -9.39 -16.73
C THR A 635 13.71 -9.16 -17.59
N LEU A 636 13.65 -9.83 -18.74
CA LEU A 636 12.51 -9.91 -19.63
C LEU A 636 12.16 -11.38 -19.82
N SER A 637 10.95 -11.77 -19.43
CA SER A 637 10.50 -13.17 -19.46
C SER A 637 11.49 -14.13 -18.76
N GLY A 638 12.07 -13.68 -17.65
CA GLY A 638 13.05 -14.42 -16.84
C GLY A 638 14.49 -14.41 -17.36
N ALA A 639 14.75 -13.88 -18.56
CA ALA A 639 16.10 -13.75 -19.10
C ALA A 639 16.67 -12.36 -18.78
N SER A 640 17.94 -12.30 -18.35
CA SER A 640 18.63 -11.02 -18.15
C SER A 640 18.62 -10.20 -19.44
N THR A 641 18.25 -8.92 -19.34
CA THR A 641 18.18 -8.02 -20.48
C THR A 641 19.01 -6.76 -20.24
N THR A 642 19.55 -6.18 -21.31
CA THR A 642 20.40 -4.98 -21.27
C THR A 642 19.92 -3.98 -22.30
N PHE A 643 20.07 -2.70 -21.98
CA PHE A 643 19.69 -1.59 -22.87
C PHE A 643 20.94 -0.82 -23.29
N THR A 644 20.94 -0.30 -24.52
CA THR A 644 22.03 0.57 -24.99
C THR A 644 21.94 1.94 -24.32
N ALA A 645 23.05 2.68 -24.29
CA ALA A 645 23.07 4.03 -23.73
C ALA A 645 22.03 4.97 -24.40
N ASP A 646 21.82 4.80 -25.71
CA ASP A 646 20.83 5.58 -26.47
C ASP A 646 19.40 5.22 -26.05
N GLN A 647 19.10 3.93 -25.83
CA GLN A 647 17.79 3.49 -25.34
C GLN A 647 17.52 4.02 -23.93
N VAL A 648 18.51 3.97 -23.03
CA VAL A 648 18.40 4.54 -21.67
C VAL A 648 18.17 6.05 -21.74
N THR A 649 18.88 6.75 -22.63
CA THR A 649 18.74 8.20 -22.81
C THR A 649 17.36 8.56 -23.36
N ALA A 650 16.88 7.84 -24.38
CA ALA A 650 15.55 8.03 -24.95
C ALA A 650 14.46 7.79 -23.90
N ALA A 651 14.55 6.71 -23.12
CA ALA A 651 13.62 6.41 -22.05
C ALA A 651 13.57 7.52 -20.98
N ARG A 652 14.74 8.05 -20.57
CA ARG A 652 14.81 9.18 -19.64
C ARG A 652 14.15 10.44 -20.20
N ILE A 653 14.29 10.71 -21.50
CA ILE A 653 13.62 11.84 -22.16
C ILE A 653 12.11 11.63 -22.17
N THR A 654 11.63 10.45 -22.56
CA THR A 654 10.20 10.10 -22.57
C THR A 654 9.59 10.29 -21.18
N VAL A 655 10.23 9.75 -20.14
CA VAL A 655 9.75 9.89 -18.76
C VAL A 655 9.80 11.35 -18.30
N ALA A 656 10.89 12.08 -18.56
CA ALA A 656 11.00 13.49 -18.20
C ALA A 656 9.93 14.35 -18.87
N MET A 657 9.61 14.09 -20.15
CA MET A 657 8.55 14.78 -20.87
C MET A 657 7.17 14.47 -20.30
N ALA A 658 6.86 13.19 -20.05
CA ALA A 658 5.57 12.79 -19.48
C ALA A 658 5.37 13.37 -18.07
N VAL A 659 6.40 13.31 -17.21
CA VAL A 659 6.37 13.92 -15.88
C VAL A 659 6.26 15.45 -15.98
N GLY A 660 7.00 16.09 -16.88
CA GLY A 660 6.94 17.53 -17.11
C GLY A 660 5.55 17.97 -17.58
N GLU A 661 4.92 17.24 -18.50
CA GLU A 661 3.55 17.51 -18.94
C GLU A 661 2.55 17.34 -17.78
N HIS A 662 2.65 16.25 -17.02
CA HIS A 662 1.84 16.04 -15.83
C HIS A 662 1.99 17.20 -14.82
N MET A 663 3.24 17.62 -14.56
CA MET A 663 3.55 18.76 -13.69
C MET A 663 3.00 20.08 -14.25
N GLN A 664 3.01 20.30 -15.56
CA GLN A 664 2.38 21.46 -16.18
C GLN A 664 0.88 21.48 -15.93
N GLN A 665 0.22 20.35 -16.15
CA GLN A 665 -1.23 20.24 -16.03
C GLN A 665 -1.71 20.35 -14.57
N ARG A 666 -0.93 19.82 -13.62
CA ARG A 666 -1.35 19.74 -12.19
C ARG A 666 -0.79 20.84 -11.32
N ALA A 667 0.36 21.43 -11.69
CA ALA A 667 1.05 22.41 -10.87
C ALA A 667 1.62 23.61 -11.64
N SER A 668 1.38 23.71 -12.95
CA SER A 668 1.96 24.77 -13.81
C SER A 668 3.50 24.79 -13.77
N MET A 669 4.12 23.62 -13.63
CA MET A 669 5.58 23.44 -13.48
C MET A 669 6.25 22.75 -14.68
N GLY A 670 5.67 22.80 -15.89
CA GLY A 670 6.18 22.07 -17.06
C GLY A 670 7.56 22.51 -17.55
N MET A 671 7.94 23.75 -17.26
CA MET A 671 9.24 24.31 -17.62
C MET A 671 10.32 24.02 -16.58
N ALA A 672 9.97 23.43 -15.44
CA ALA A 672 10.92 23.09 -14.40
C ALA A 672 11.77 21.89 -14.83
N THR A 673 13.07 21.94 -14.58
CA THR A 673 13.99 20.84 -14.94
C THR A 673 13.64 19.58 -14.15
N TYR A 674 13.32 18.50 -14.85
CA TYR A 674 13.12 17.19 -14.22
C TYR A 674 14.43 16.70 -13.59
N SER A 675 14.47 16.63 -12.26
CA SER A 675 15.66 16.25 -11.49
C SER A 675 15.28 15.41 -10.27
N PRO A 676 14.63 14.25 -10.47
CA PRO A 676 14.03 13.48 -9.37
C PRO A 676 15.09 13.01 -8.36
N THR A 677 16.32 12.73 -8.76
CA THR A 677 17.37 12.23 -7.86
C THR A 677 18.12 13.32 -7.09
N ASN A 678 17.91 14.60 -7.40
CA ASN A 678 18.54 15.71 -6.69
C ASN A 678 17.86 15.94 -5.33
N ASP A 679 18.47 15.50 -4.23
CA ASP A 679 17.85 15.62 -2.90
C ASP A 679 17.64 17.07 -2.41
N ALA A 680 18.44 18.03 -2.90
CA ALA A 680 18.29 19.45 -2.58
C ALA A 680 17.16 20.13 -3.37
N SER A 681 16.83 19.61 -4.55
CA SER A 681 15.74 20.11 -5.40
C SER A 681 15.17 18.95 -6.24
N PRO A 682 14.34 18.07 -5.64
CA PRO A 682 13.88 16.83 -6.27
C PRO A 682 12.68 17.07 -7.20
N VAL A 683 12.81 18.04 -8.12
CA VAL A 683 11.76 18.43 -9.06
C VAL A 683 11.34 17.22 -9.89
N GLY A 684 10.03 16.91 -9.88
CA GLY A 684 9.46 15.76 -10.58
C GLY A 684 9.61 14.41 -9.88
N ARG A 685 10.18 14.35 -8.66
CA ARG A 685 10.15 13.12 -7.84
C ARG A 685 8.72 12.89 -7.32
N CYS A 686 8.12 11.76 -7.65
CA CYS A 686 6.75 11.42 -7.23
C CYS A 686 6.57 11.53 -5.72
N THR A 687 7.50 10.97 -4.94
CA THR A 687 7.42 11.01 -3.47
C THR A 687 7.64 12.39 -2.87
N SER A 688 8.34 13.31 -3.54
CA SER A 688 8.47 14.69 -3.03
C SER A 688 7.19 15.50 -3.24
N CYS A 689 6.46 15.25 -4.32
CA CYS A 689 5.19 15.94 -4.59
C CYS A 689 4.00 15.30 -3.86
N HIS A 690 3.91 13.97 -3.90
CA HIS A 690 2.74 13.22 -3.45
C HIS A 690 2.88 12.60 -2.05
N MET A 691 4.09 12.60 -1.47
CA MET A 691 4.32 12.10 -0.11
C MET A 691 5.06 13.16 0.71
N PRO A 692 4.52 14.39 0.81
CA PRO A 692 5.15 15.44 1.61
C PRO A 692 5.29 14.99 3.06
N LYS A 693 6.35 15.43 3.74
CA LYS A 693 6.58 15.06 5.13
C LYS A 693 5.65 15.86 6.06
N THR A 694 4.48 15.32 6.39
CA THR A 694 3.44 16.00 7.19
C THR A 694 3.55 15.77 8.70
N GLY A 695 4.23 14.69 9.14
CA GLY A 695 4.37 14.40 10.57
C GLY A 695 5.42 15.29 11.23
N LYS A 696 5.04 16.09 12.23
CA LYS A 696 5.92 17.05 12.91
C LYS A 696 6.52 16.55 14.22
N LYS A 697 5.96 15.49 14.81
CA LYS A 697 6.23 15.17 16.21
C LYS A 697 7.56 14.41 16.37
N ASN A 698 8.60 15.19 16.64
CA ASN A 698 9.57 14.80 17.66
C ASN A 698 8.88 14.95 19.03
N ASP A 699 9.17 14.05 19.95
CA ASP A 699 8.54 13.77 21.26
C ASP A 699 8.46 14.96 22.28
N ILE A 700 8.42 16.21 21.83
CA ILE A 700 8.82 17.40 22.59
C ILE A 700 7.75 18.48 22.39
N SER A 701 7.09 18.84 23.49
CA SER A 701 6.04 19.85 23.57
C SER A 701 6.57 21.27 23.76
N ASP A 702 7.86 21.50 23.52
CA ASP A 702 8.55 22.76 23.79
C ASP A 702 9.31 23.23 22.54
N VAL A 703 8.70 24.21 21.85
CA VAL A 703 9.21 24.84 20.62
C VAL A 703 10.52 25.61 20.83
N THR A 704 10.83 26.02 22.07
CA THR A 704 12.06 26.80 22.34
C THR A 704 13.33 25.96 22.18
N GLN A 705 13.20 24.63 22.16
CA GLN A 705 14.32 23.68 22.16
C GLN A 705 14.78 23.23 20.76
N TRP A 706 14.04 23.59 19.70
CA TRP A 706 14.28 23.17 18.31
C TRP A 706 14.16 24.31 17.30
N HIS A 707 14.64 25.50 17.63
CA HIS A 707 14.91 26.48 16.58
C HIS A 707 15.97 25.88 15.63
N LEU A 708 15.52 25.18 14.58
CA LEU A 708 16.29 25.02 13.37
C LEU A 708 16.56 26.44 12.88
N GLY A 709 17.81 26.71 12.52
CA GLY A 709 18.27 28.05 12.19
C GLY A 709 17.32 28.79 11.25
N LEU A 710 17.32 30.11 11.38
CA LEU A 710 16.55 31.00 10.52
C LEU A 710 16.85 30.70 9.05
N ASP A 711 15.83 30.76 8.21
CA ASP A 711 16.04 30.67 6.77
C ASP A 711 16.79 31.91 6.24
N ALA A 712 17.09 31.93 4.94
CA ALA A 712 17.81 33.04 4.29
C ALA A 712 17.08 34.40 4.39
N MET A 713 15.83 34.42 4.86
CA MET A 713 15.00 35.60 5.07
C MET A 713 14.83 35.95 6.55
N GLY A 714 15.51 35.24 7.46
CA GLY A 714 15.46 35.51 8.90
C GLY A 714 14.21 34.95 9.59
N GLN A 715 13.48 34.02 8.96
CA GLN A 715 12.25 33.43 9.52
C GLN A 715 12.51 32.03 10.09
N VAL A 716 11.76 31.65 11.13
CA VAL A 716 11.82 30.29 11.70
C VAL A 716 11.25 29.32 10.68
N ALA A 717 12.10 28.52 10.05
CA ALA A 717 11.63 27.52 9.10
C ALA A 717 10.83 26.46 9.86
N ILE A 718 9.59 26.16 9.42
CA ILE A 718 8.91 24.95 9.88
C ILE A 718 9.84 23.77 9.58
N THR A 719 10.29 23.11 10.64
CA THR A 719 11.02 21.85 10.57
C THR A 719 10.30 20.92 9.60
N GLU A 720 10.99 20.51 8.53
CA GLU A 720 10.47 19.44 7.66
C GLU A 720 9.99 18.31 8.56
N GLY A 721 8.76 17.83 8.33
CA GLY A 721 8.25 16.71 9.09
C GLY A 721 9.20 15.50 9.02
N ASN A 722 9.10 14.58 9.97
CA ASN A 722 9.89 13.34 9.99
C ASN A 722 9.15 12.14 9.36
N ALA A 723 7.84 12.23 9.15
CA ALA A 723 7.03 11.18 8.53
C ALA A 723 6.36 11.67 7.23
N ALA A 724 6.46 10.86 6.17
CA ALA A 724 5.85 11.11 4.87
C ALA A 724 4.35 10.84 4.88
N SER A 725 3.57 11.71 4.24
CA SER A 725 2.16 11.46 3.97
C SER A 725 2.00 10.22 3.11
N HIS A 726 1.10 9.33 3.52
CA HIS A 726 0.69 8.15 2.75
C HIS A 726 -0.71 8.33 2.14
N VAL A 727 -1.19 9.58 2.04
CA VAL A 727 -2.44 9.93 1.34
C VAL A 727 -2.23 9.97 -0.18
N PHE A 728 -0.99 10.20 -0.62
CA PHE A 728 -0.55 10.28 -2.03
C PHE A 728 -1.08 11.51 -2.79
N ASP A 729 -1.25 12.63 -2.10
CA ASP A 729 -1.76 13.89 -2.64
C ASP A 729 -0.72 15.03 -2.56
N ILE A 730 -1.03 16.12 -3.26
CA ILE A 730 -0.23 17.36 -3.17
C ILE A 730 -0.85 18.21 -2.08
N VAL A 731 -0.07 18.49 -1.04
CA VAL A 731 -0.42 19.47 -0.02
C VAL A 731 0.06 20.83 -0.48
N TRP A 732 -0.88 21.72 -0.80
CA TRP A 732 -0.60 23.07 -1.29
C TRP A 732 -0.22 24.02 -0.15
N PRO A 733 0.64 25.04 -0.41
CA PRO A 733 0.93 26.07 0.58
C PRO A 733 -0.32 26.80 1.06
N SER A 734 -1.31 27.05 0.20
CA SER A 734 -2.57 27.68 0.58
C SER A 734 -3.41 26.82 1.54
N GLN A 735 -3.43 25.50 1.34
CA GLN A 735 -4.09 24.56 2.25
C GLN A 735 -3.40 24.59 3.63
N SER A 736 -2.07 24.63 3.63
CA SER A 736 -1.28 24.75 4.86
C SER A 736 -1.49 26.10 5.56
N GLY A 737 -1.56 27.19 4.79
CA GLY A 737 -1.79 28.54 5.29
C GLY A 737 -3.22 28.78 5.78
N ALA A 738 -4.22 28.11 5.23
CA ALA A 738 -5.59 28.17 5.73
C ALA A 738 -5.71 27.63 7.16
N LEU A 739 -4.80 26.73 7.57
CA LEU A 739 -4.71 26.23 8.94
C LEU A 739 -4.12 27.27 9.92
N LYS A 740 -3.44 28.32 9.45
CA LYS A 740 -2.81 29.39 10.25
C LYS A 740 -3.85 30.35 10.89
N LEU A 741 -5.09 30.39 10.39
CA LEU A 741 -6.00 31.53 10.62
C LEU A 741 -7.02 31.38 11.77
N ALA A 742 -7.04 30.26 12.50
CA ALA A 742 -8.11 30.03 13.48
C ALA A 742 -7.85 30.62 14.89
N SER A 743 -6.63 31.01 15.30
CA SER A 743 -6.38 31.71 16.60
C SER A 743 -4.89 31.93 16.92
N GLY A 744 -4.24 33.01 16.44
CA GLY A 744 -2.95 33.49 16.98
C GLY A 744 -1.90 32.42 17.31
N GLY A 745 -1.80 31.37 16.48
CA GLY A 745 -1.19 30.09 16.80
C GLY A 745 0.33 30.05 16.61
N SER A 746 0.96 29.01 17.13
CA SER A 746 2.41 28.79 17.04
C SER A 746 2.81 28.13 15.71
N ASP A 747 4.11 28.09 15.39
CA ASP A 747 4.66 27.30 14.28
C ASP A 747 4.22 25.83 14.28
N LEU A 748 3.77 25.29 15.42
CA LEU A 748 3.23 23.94 15.53
C LEU A 748 1.92 23.75 14.76
N ASP A 749 1.18 24.82 14.47
CA ASP A 749 -0.19 24.75 13.95
C ASP A 749 -0.29 24.74 12.41
N ILE A 750 0.84 24.86 11.70
CA ILE A 750 0.88 24.89 10.22
C ILE A 750 1.37 23.56 9.63
N MET A 751 0.53 22.83 8.91
CA MET A 751 0.98 21.58 8.25
C MET A 751 2.13 21.82 7.24
N PRO A 752 3.20 20.99 7.21
CA PRO A 752 4.19 21.06 6.13
C PRO A 752 3.56 20.72 4.76
N ASN A 753 4.13 21.23 3.67
CA ASN A 753 3.55 21.11 2.33
C ASN A 753 4.52 20.52 1.30
N SER A 754 3.99 20.15 0.13
CA SER A 754 4.77 19.52 -0.96
C SER A 754 5.75 20.46 -1.66
N CYS A 755 5.57 21.77 -1.54
CA CYS A 755 6.34 22.76 -2.29
C CYS A 755 7.56 23.28 -1.50
N SER A 756 7.52 23.23 -0.16
CA SER A 756 8.51 23.84 0.74
C SER A 756 9.92 23.28 0.60
N LYS A 757 10.04 22.06 0.07
CA LYS A 757 11.33 21.42 -0.21
C LYS A 757 12.10 22.11 -1.34
N CYS A 758 11.41 22.55 -2.39
CA CYS A 758 12.03 23.23 -3.55
C CYS A 758 11.86 24.75 -3.52
N HIS A 759 10.86 25.27 -2.78
CA HIS A 759 10.52 26.69 -2.75
C HIS A 759 10.62 27.24 -1.33
N ALA A 760 11.63 28.05 -1.06
CA ALA A 760 11.79 28.71 0.24
C ALA A 760 10.54 29.53 0.62
N GLY A 761 9.95 30.27 -0.32
CA GLY A 761 8.71 31.05 -0.08
C GLY A 761 7.45 30.22 0.19
N ALA A 762 7.50 28.90 0.03
CA ALA A 762 6.43 28.00 0.44
C ALA A 762 6.61 27.48 1.88
N ARG A 763 7.72 27.80 2.55
CA ARG A 763 7.94 27.55 3.98
C ARG A 763 7.20 28.62 4.77
N LEU A 764 5.92 28.39 5.04
CA LEU A 764 5.13 29.29 5.87
C LEU A 764 5.58 29.14 7.32
N SER A 765 6.02 30.19 8.01
CA SER A 765 6.17 30.20 9.49
C SER A 765 4.84 30.57 10.15
N GLY A 766 4.66 30.20 11.42
CA GLY A 766 3.61 30.67 12.32
C GLY A 766 3.86 32.10 12.81
N ASP A 767 5.12 32.47 12.99
CA ASP A 767 5.59 33.85 13.18
C ASP A 767 5.30 34.73 11.95
#